data_AF-A0A7S1MJ72-F1
#
_entry.id   AF-A0A7S1MJ72-F1
#
_cell.length_a   1.000
_cell.length_b   1.000
_cell.length_c   1.000
_cell.angle_alpha   90.00
_cell.angle_beta   90.00
_cell.angle_gamma   90.00
#
_symmetry.space_group_name_H-M   'P 1'
#
loop_
_entity.id
_entity.type
_entity.pdbx_description
1 polymer ?
#
loop_
_entity_poly.entity_id
_entity_poly.type
_entity_poly.pdbx_seq_one_letter_code
_entity_poly.pdbx_strand_id
1 'polypeptide(L)'
;GGVRIAYRLKELVKTLLSAFETAQMALSMQLVTAVHAAVDLLVTVRVTYHSKSRYIASIYPILLDHHAFNMSSVLYDIYKRLTEELQKGGGGLRAAHAEALTDQQCAVGQALALLSRPLTSQAVTALEVSMHVAFHRAGGVLHQVLGPRIVDELFHEFAILRGIVDHQRAAKESTDTDWLYWQREALLPLFVRAIFKQPTSALRLRTLSVALHDAIPLVLTAKHVRAPQDLVAKYEKYVEKTLEQELLQPLYVAIETNLRMHAHAAVLNEPYKGIKGHNEIALYSRLTTLPRFRLFGKWYSVAHHVEDYLDKTFYELNAPHTAGTKTYDAMRNHAKAHYGLDLVEPELPQGTVEQGLDVLVITQKIHVFIANFTYNLNEQLFVQRPTASDDKHLHTLTSHHVANAIRTHGTGIMNTTVNHVYRCLLKKLSVVSQFLYDDHIRSKLLKDIKYFNEAKHTINGRFPVKRAEKFVAEVRKLGVTEDGRSFLDQFREVVSEIGNALGYMRLVRSGGLRCVAESAAYIPHLDQVPFLEGILDPNAKPEGQDGADEEEDEEEEEKDFLPQVSPATHDAVVMLDKNLANLQRRLSDGSDYLLMLLRAIKSKLHDPRKYGHLRHFYMIVPSLCLSYVEMMIHQKERLMKKNKEGLFSDDGFALGCVFLLALFSREVADFDSLHWFESVVHHYHEKRTSTKADLSERIEQSRKDGDTMASQTMQLTLSMVESSLAEYTNLQQSFNCCRVFFQAKKREERRKKARGGDDEDEEEEEEADE
;
A
#
# COMPACT_ATOMS: atom_id res chain seq x y z
N GLY A 1 -8.14 -55.37 11.97
CA GLY A 1 -9.22 -54.38 12.16
C GLY A 1 -9.32 -53.41 10.99
N GLY A 2 -8.44 -52.40 10.92
CA GLY A 2 -8.49 -51.30 9.94
C GLY A 2 -8.49 -51.73 8.47
N VAL A 3 -7.61 -52.65 8.06
CA VAL A 3 -7.53 -53.18 6.67
C VAL A 3 -8.86 -53.80 6.21
N ARG A 4 -9.54 -54.54 7.09
CA ARG A 4 -10.86 -55.14 6.78
C ARG A 4 -11.95 -54.09 6.59
N ILE A 5 -11.89 -53.00 7.35
CA ILE A 5 -12.83 -51.87 7.22
C ILE A 5 -12.57 -51.15 5.90
N ALA A 6 -11.30 -50.88 5.55
CA ALA A 6 -10.92 -50.27 4.28
C ALA A 6 -11.40 -51.12 3.09
N TYR A 7 -11.18 -52.44 3.13
CA TYR A 7 -11.66 -53.35 2.10
C TYR A 7 -13.18 -53.29 1.92
N ARG A 8 -13.95 -53.37 3.02
CA ARG A 8 -15.42 -53.26 2.97
C ARG A 8 -15.88 -51.91 2.43
N LEU A 9 -15.22 -50.83 2.83
CA LEU A 9 -15.53 -49.47 2.36
C LEU A 9 -15.27 -49.34 0.85
N LYS A 10 -14.13 -49.83 0.37
CA LYS A 10 -13.77 -49.84 -1.05
C LYS A 10 -14.80 -50.62 -1.87
N GLU A 11 -15.16 -51.83 -1.43
CA GLU A 11 -16.17 -52.65 -2.12
C GLU A 11 -17.55 -51.99 -2.10
N LEU A 12 -17.96 -51.38 -0.98
CA LEU A 12 -19.21 -50.62 -0.89
C LEU A 12 -19.24 -49.45 -1.89
N VAL A 13 -18.16 -48.67 -2.00
CA VAL A 13 -18.09 -47.55 -2.95
C VAL A 13 -18.12 -48.06 -4.39
N LYS A 14 -17.37 -49.12 -4.72
CA LYS A 14 -17.35 -49.72 -6.06
C LYS A 14 -18.72 -50.27 -6.47
N THR A 15 -19.34 -51.06 -5.59
CA THR A 15 -20.68 -51.62 -5.84
C THR A 15 -21.72 -50.53 -6.00
N LEU A 16 -21.65 -49.47 -5.18
CA LEU A 16 -22.53 -48.32 -5.30
C LEU A 16 -22.35 -47.62 -6.66
N LEU A 17 -21.12 -47.27 -7.04
CA LEU A 17 -20.85 -46.61 -8.32
C LEU A 17 -21.29 -47.46 -9.51
N SER A 18 -21.00 -48.77 -9.47
CA SER A 18 -21.42 -49.71 -10.51
C SER A 18 -22.95 -49.82 -10.59
N ALA A 19 -23.65 -49.84 -9.46
CA ALA A 19 -25.12 -49.91 -9.44
C ALA A 19 -25.73 -48.66 -10.11
N PHE A 20 -25.23 -47.46 -9.78
CA PHE A 20 -25.71 -46.21 -10.38
C PHE A 20 -25.39 -46.13 -11.89
N GLU A 21 -24.22 -46.62 -12.29
CA GLU A 21 -23.83 -46.69 -13.70
C GLU A 21 -24.75 -47.64 -14.49
N THR A 22 -25.01 -48.84 -13.95
CA THR A 22 -25.94 -49.80 -14.58
C THR A 22 -27.38 -49.30 -14.63
N ALA A 23 -27.80 -48.52 -13.63
CA ALA A 23 -29.14 -47.94 -13.57
C ALA A 23 -29.28 -46.63 -14.38
N GLN A 24 -28.19 -46.11 -14.95
CA GLN A 24 -28.13 -44.81 -15.64
C GLN A 24 -28.71 -43.64 -14.81
N MET A 25 -28.56 -43.70 -13.48
CA MET A 25 -29.06 -42.68 -12.57
C MET A 25 -27.97 -41.66 -12.23
N ALA A 26 -28.33 -40.38 -12.18
CA ALA A 26 -27.42 -39.33 -11.73
C ALA A 26 -27.13 -39.45 -10.22
N LEU A 27 -25.86 -39.26 -9.82
CA LEU A 27 -25.50 -39.18 -8.40
C LEU A 27 -25.95 -37.85 -7.81
N SER A 28 -26.57 -37.90 -6.63
CA SER A 28 -26.89 -36.69 -5.85
C SER A 28 -25.61 -36.07 -5.25
N MET A 29 -25.61 -34.76 -5.01
CA MET A 29 -24.44 -34.07 -4.44
C MET A 29 -24.07 -34.59 -3.04
N GLN A 30 -25.05 -35.04 -2.25
CA GLN A 30 -24.82 -35.67 -0.95
C GLN A 30 -24.09 -37.02 -1.08
N LEU A 31 -24.40 -37.78 -2.13
CA LEU A 31 -23.73 -39.05 -2.38
C LEU A 31 -22.30 -38.82 -2.88
N VAL A 32 -22.09 -37.82 -3.71
CA VAL A 32 -20.74 -37.42 -4.17
C VAL A 32 -19.85 -37.00 -3.00
N THR A 33 -20.36 -36.20 -2.05
CA THR A 33 -19.58 -35.84 -0.86
C THR A 33 -19.33 -37.03 0.06
N ALA A 34 -20.25 -37.98 0.16
CA ALA A 34 -20.04 -39.23 0.89
C ALA A 34 -18.98 -40.12 0.22
N VAL A 35 -18.98 -40.22 -1.11
CA VAL A 35 -17.93 -40.95 -1.87
C VAL A 35 -16.57 -40.27 -1.68
N HIS A 36 -16.51 -38.94 -1.72
CA HIS A 36 -15.26 -38.20 -1.45
C HIS A 36 -14.75 -38.47 -0.03
N ALA A 37 -15.63 -38.44 0.97
CA ALA A 37 -15.26 -38.77 2.35
C ALA A 37 -14.80 -40.23 2.50
N ALA A 38 -15.39 -41.17 1.74
CA ALA A 38 -14.94 -42.55 1.72
C ALA A 38 -13.52 -42.69 1.12
N VAL A 39 -13.23 -41.98 0.03
CA VAL A 39 -11.89 -41.89 -0.57
C VAL A 39 -10.89 -41.32 0.43
N ASP A 40 -11.25 -40.22 1.11
CA ASP A 40 -10.40 -39.62 2.15
C ASP A 40 -10.10 -40.60 3.29
N LEU A 41 -11.10 -41.36 3.73
CA LEU A 41 -10.92 -42.37 4.77
C LEU A 41 -9.98 -43.50 4.32
N LEU A 42 -10.09 -43.97 3.08
CA LEU A 42 -9.17 -44.99 2.53
C LEU A 42 -7.72 -44.50 2.54
N VAL A 43 -7.48 -43.28 2.07
CA VAL A 43 -6.15 -42.66 2.08
C VAL A 43 -5.66 -42.43 3.51
N THR A 44 -6.53 -41.99 4.42
CA THR A 44 -6.17 -41.74 5.81
C THR A 44 -5.80 -43.03 6.55
N VAL A 45 -6.53 -44.12 6.31
CA VAL A 45 -6.20 -45.45 6.84
C VAL A 45 -4.82 -45.88 6.36
N ARG A 46 -4.50 -45.67 5.07
CA ARG A 46 -3.17 -45.96 4.52
C ARG A 46 -2.06 -45.13 5.16
N VAL A 47 -2.24 -43.82 5.27
CA VAL A 47 -1.26 -42.92 5.91
C VAL A 47 -1.03 -43.31 7.37
N THR A 48 -2.10 -43.69 8.08
CA THR A 48 -2.02 -44.15 9.47
C THR A 48 -1.30 -45.50 9.59
N TYR A 49 -1.55 -46.42 8.66
CA TYR A 49 -0.83 -47.69 8.58
C TYR A 49 0.68 -47.47 8.38
N HIS A 50 1.06 -46.60 7.45
CA HIS A 50 2.47 -46.28 7.20
C HIS A 50 3.14 -45.52 8.34
N SER A 51 2.43 -44.61 9.04
CA SER A 51 2.99 -43.92 10.20
C SER A 51 3.31 -44.88 11.37
N LYS A 52 2.56 -46.00 11.46
CA LYS A 52 2.80 -47.07 12.43
C LYS A 52 3.64 -48.22 11.89
N SER A 53 4.18 -48.12 10.67
CA SER A 53 4.93 -49.20 10.01
C SER A 53 6.14 -49.66 10.83
N ARG A 54 6.84 -48.76 11.53
CA ARG A 54 7.97 -49.12 12.41
C ARG A 54 7.56 -50.08 13.53
N TYR A 55 6.43 -49.82 14.18
CA TYR A 55 5.89 -50.64 15.25
C TYR A 55 5.39 -52.00 14.72
N ILE A 56 4.77 -51.99 13.54
CA ILE A 56 4.31 -53.22 12.88
C ILE A 56 5.53 -54.09 12.51
N ALA A 57 6.60 -53.49 11.99
CA ALA A 57 7.81 -54.20 11.60
C ALA A 57 8.54 -54.85 12.79
N SER A 58 8.51 -54.24 13.99
CA SER A 58 9.13 -54.83 15.18
C SER A 58 8.36 -56.04 15.73
N ILE A 59 7.04 -56.07 15.56
CA ILE A 59 6.18 -57.15 16.05
C ILE A 59 6.08 -58.31 15.04
N TYR A 60 6.22 -58.00 13.75
CA TYR A 60 6.14 -58.95 12.65
C TYR A 60 6.92 -60.25 12.87
N PRO A 61 8.23 -60.26 13.19
CA PRO A 61 8.98 -61.50 13.36
C PRO A 61 8.48 -62.33 14.55
N ILE A 62 8.10 -61.68 15.66
CA ILE A 62 7.60 -62.35 16.86
C ILE A 62 6.30 -63.11 16.56
N LEU A 63 5.37 -62.49 15.84
CA LEU A 63 4.11 -63.13 15.44
C LEU A 63 4.35 -64.26 14.45
N LEU A 64 5.25 -64.05 13.48
CA LEU A 64 5.60 -65.04 12.48
C LEU A 64 6.18 -66.30 13.15
N ASP A 65 7.14 -66.13 14.06
CA ASP A 65 7.80 -67.24 14.76
C ASP A 65 6.82 -68.00 15.68
N HIS A 66 5.94 -67.28 16.39
CA HIS A 66 4.93 -67.89 17.26
C HIS A 66 3.99 -68.84 16.49
N HIS A 67 3.40 -68.35 15.40
CA HIS A 67 2.46 -69.13 14.59
C HIS A 67 3.17 -70.23 13.78
N ALA A 68 4.40 -69.97 13.30
CA ALA A 68 5.21 -70.99 12.64
C ALA A 68 5.59 -72.12 13.60
N PHE A 69 5.90 -71.82 14.87
CA PHE A 69 6.19 -72.81 15.90
C PHE A 69 4.96 -73.66 16.24
N ASN A 70 3.80 -73.03 16.49
CA ASN A 70 2.55 -73.74 16.77
C ASN A 70 2.18 -74.70 15.63
N MET A 71 2.27 -74.21 14.39
CA MET A 71 2.01 -75.02 13.19
C MET A 71 3.01 -76.17 13.04
N SER A 72 4.30 -75.93 13.32
CA SER A 72 5.34 -76.96 13.28
C SER A 72 5.12 -78.05 14.33
N SER A 73 4.69 -77.68 15.54
CA SER A 73 4.39 -78.64 16.61
C SER A 73 3.25 -79.58 16.19
N VAL A 74 2.15 -79.04 15.66
CA VAL A 74 1.00 -79.84 15.21
C VAL A 74 1.39 -80.73 14.02
N LEU A 75 2.14 -80.21 13.06
CA LEU A 75 2.60 -80.99 11.90
C LEU A 75 3.60 -82.08 12.29
N TYR A 76 4.44 -81.86 13.30
CA TYR A 76 5.38 -82.86 13.79
C TYR A 76 4.65 -84.04 14.46
N ASP A 77 3.61 -83.76 15.24
CA ASP A 77 2.76 -84.81 15.82
C ASP A 77 2.04 -85.62 14.72
N ILE A 78 1.56 -84.95 13.67
CA ILE A 78 0.96 -85.60 12.49
C ILE A 78 1.99 -86.47 11.77
N TYR A 79 3.21 -85.96 11.57
CA TYR A 79 4.30 -86.69 10.93
C TYR A 79 4.66 -87.97 11.69
N LYS A 80 4.72 -87.90 13.03
CA LYS A 80 4.98 -89.06 13.89
C LYS A 80 3.87 -90.11 13.77
N ARG A 81 2.60 -89.71 13.83
CA ARG A 81 1.45 -90.62 13.67
C ARG A 81 1.43 -91.29 12.30
N LEU A 82 1.73 -90.57 11.23
CA LEU A 82 1.85 -91.15 9.89
C LEU A 82 2.99 -92.17 9.80
N THR A 83 4.11 -91.90 10.46
CA THR A 83 5.26 -92.83 10.51
C THR A 83 4.89 -94.11 11.27
N GLU A 84 4.15 -94.00 12.37
CA GLU A 84 3.65 -95.15 13.14
C GLU A 84 2.66 -96.00 12.33
N GLU A 85 1.73 -95.38 11.59
CA GLU A 85 0.78 -96.10 10.72
C GLU A 85 1.49 -96.79 9.54
N LEU A 86 2.54 -96.18 9.00
CA LEU A 86 3.35 -96.76 7.92
C LEU A 86 4.15 -97.98 8.41
N GLN A 87 4.62 -97.95 9.67
CA GLN A 87 5.28 -99.09 10.33
C GLN A 87 4.30 -100.22 10.68
N LYS A 88 3.08 -99.92 11.14
CA LYS A 88 2.02 -100.92 11.40
C LYS A 88 1.52 -101.61 10.14
N GLY A 89 1.60 -100.94 8.99
CA GLY A 89 1.12 -101.43 7.70
C GLY A 89 1.99 -102.46 6.97
N GLY A 90 3.16 -102.83 7.53
CA GLY A 90 4.19 -103.67 6.88
C GLY A 90 3.79 -105.11 6.51
N GLY A 91 2.54 -105.54 6.76
CA GLY A 91 2.11 -106.93 6.55
C GLY A 91 0.87 -107.16 5.65
N GLY A 92 0.19 -106.12 5.13
CA GLY A 92 -1.05 -106.37 4.38
C GLY A 92 -1.78 -105.20 3.71
N LEU A 93 -1.17 -104.02 3.59
CA LEU A 93 -1.81 -102.88 2.91
C LEU A 93 -1.75 -103.04 1.38
N ARG A 94 -2.86 -102.72 0.69
CA ARG A 94 -2.88 -102.62 -0.79
C ARG A 94 -1.82 -101.60 -1.24
N ALA A 95 -1.06 -101.91 -2.28
CA ALA A 95 0.05 -101.07 -2.77
C ALA A 95 -0.34 -99.58 -2.95
N ALA A 96 -1.54 -99.32 -3.46
CA ALA A 96 -2.07 -97.96 -3.63
C ALA A 96 -2.30 -97.19 -2.32
N HIS A 97 -2.51 -97.87 -1.20
CA HIS A 97 -2.71 -97.26 0.11
C HIS A 97 -1.37 -96.93 0.81
N ALA A 98 -0.35 -97.77 0.61
CA ALA A 98 1.00 -97.50 1.07
C ALA A 98 1.64 -96.31 0.32
N GLU A 99 1.39 -96.22 -1.00
CA GLU A 99 1.79 -95.08 -1.83
C GLU A 99 1.12 -93.78 -1.33
N ALA A 100 -0.19 -93.80 -1.10
CA ALA A 100 -0.92 -92.63 -0.57
C ALA A 100 -0.41 -92.18 0.82
N LEU A 101 -0.07 -93.11 1.71
CA LEU A 101 0.46 -92.77 3.04
C LEU A 101 1.88 -92.19 2.97
N THR A 102 2.70 -92.70 2.05
CA THR A 102 4.06 -92.19 1.77
C THR A 102 4.00 -90.77 1.20
N ASP A 103 3.10 -90.52 0.23
CA ASP A 103 2.86 -89.18 -0.32
C ASP A 103 2.46 -88.18 0.78
N GLN A 104 1.56 -88.59 1.68
CA GLN A 104 1.11 -87.77 2.82
C GLN A 104 2.24 -87.46 3.80
N GLN A 105 3.08 -88.45 4.12
CA GLN A 105 4.23 -88.26 5.00
C GLN A 105 5.29 -87.34 4.38
N CYS A 106 5.61 -87.52 3.09
CA CYS A 106 6.54 -86.65 2.38
C CYS A 106 6.01 -85.20 2.30
N ALA A 107 4.72 -85.01 2.06
CA ALA A 107 4.09 -83.70 2.03
C ALA A 107 4.15 -82.97 3.39
N VAL A 108 3.89 -83.69 4.49
CA VAL A 108 4.02 -83.14 5.86
C VAL A 108 5.49 -82.86 6.20
N GLY A 109 6.42 -83.74 5.82
CA GLY A 109 7.86 -83.52 5.98
C GLY A 109 8.34 -82.28 5.23
N GLN A 110 7.84 -82.06 4.01
CA GLN A 110 8.12 -80.88 3.21
C GLN A 110 7.52 -79.61 3.85
N ALA A 111 6.31 -79.69 4.42
CA ALA A 111 5.70 -78.58 5.16
C ALA A 111 6.55 -78.14 6.38
N LEU A 112 7.08 -79.11 7.15
CA LEU A 112 8.01 -78.84 8.26
C LEU A 112 9.34 -78.22 7.78
N ALA A 113 9.88 -78.70 6.65
CA ALA A 113 11.07 -78.14 6.04
C ALA A 113 10.88 -76.70 5.52
N LEU A 114 9.65 -76.35 5.11
CA LEU A 114 9.30 -75.00 4.69
C LEU A 114 9.09 -74.04 5.88
N LEU A 115 8.52 -74.51 6.99
CA LEU A 115 8.31 -73.72 8.21
C LEU A 115 9.60 -73.38 8.95
N SER A 116 10.65 -74.20 8.80
CA SER A 116 11.99 -73.94 9.36
C SER A 116 12.82 -72.94 8.55
N ARG A 117 12.31 -72.48 7.40
CA ARG A 117 12.95 -71.49 6.53
C ARG A 117 12.25 -70.14 6.63
N PRO A 118 12.89 -69.04 6.17
CA PRO A 118 12.22 -67.75 6.10
C PRO A 118 10.93 -67.81 5.27
N LEU A 119 9.81 -67.46 5.91
CA LEU A 119 8.48 -67.51 5.30
C LEU A 119 8.27 -66.34 4.33
N THR A 120 8.67 -66.57 3.07
CA THR A 120 8.34 -65.68 1.95
C THR A 120 6.95 -66.02 1.39
N SER A 121 6.36 -65.11 0.60
CA SER A 121 5.07 -65.36 -0.09
C SER A 121 5.11 -66.64 -0.93
N GLN A 122 6.24 -66.95 -1.58
CA GLN A 122 6.44 -68.19 -2.32
C GLN A 122 6.51 -69.43 -1.41
N ALA A 123 7.16 -69.31 -0.24
CA ALA A 123 7.23 -70.40 0.73
C ALA A 123 5.85 -70.72 1.33
N VAL A 124 5.02 -69.71 1.59
CA VAL A 124 3.64 -69.89 2.05
C VAL A 124 2.78 -70.56 0.97
N THR A 125 2.94 -70.21 -0.32
CA THR A 125 2.25 -70.91 -1.41
C THR A 125 2.72 -72.35 -1.54
N ALA A 126 4.02 -72.62 -1.42
CA ALA A 126 4.54 -73.99 -1.42
C ALA A 126 4.03 -74.80 -0.21
N LEU A 127 3.88 -74.15 0.94
CA LEU A 127 3.27 -74.72 2.14
C LEU A 127 1.78 -75.02 1.90
N GLU A 128 1.03 -74.12 1.26
CA GLU A 128 -0.37 -74.33 0.85
C GLU A 128 -0.51 -75.58 -0.04
N VAL A 129 0.33 -75.71 -1.05
CA VAL A 129 0.35 -76.88 -1.95
C VAL A 129 0.70 -78.15 -1.17
N SER A 130 1.72 -78.11 -0.31
CA SER A 130 2.12 -79.26 0.51
C SER A 130 1.01 -79.69 1.47
N MET A 131 0.30 -78.73 2.05
CA MET A 131 -0.86 -78.95 2.91
C MET A 131 -2.03 -79.55 2.12
N HIS A 132 -2.34 -79.04 0.93
CA HIS A 132 -3.39 -79.62 0.09
C HIS A 132 -3.07 -81.06 -0.34
N VAL A 133 -1.81 -81.36 -0.68
CA VAL A 133 -1.38 -82.73 -1.00
C VAL A 133 -1.51 -83.64 0.22
N ALA A 134 -1.11 -83.18 1.41
CA ALA A 134 -1.26 -83.95 2.64
C ALA A 134 -2.74 -84.26 2.94
N PHE A 135 -3.61 -83.25 2.97
CA PHE A 135 -4.98 -83.43 3.44
C PHE A 135 -5.98 -83.92 2.37
N HIS A 136 -5.73 -83.70 1.08
CA HIS A 136 -6.71 -84.02 0.01
C HIS A 136 -6.28 -85.16 -0.93
N ARG A 137 -5.27 -85.96 -0.56
CA ARG A 137 -4.86 -87.14 -1.32
C ARG A 137 -5.97 -88.20 -1.37
N ALA A 138 -6.38 -88.60 -2.58
CA ALA A 138 -7.31 -89.69 -2.78
C ALA A 138 -6.76 -91.01 -2.19
N GLY A 139 -7.53 -91.67 -1.32
CA GLY A 139 -7.12 -92.89 -0.60
C GLY A 139 -6.32 -92.67 0.68
N GLY A 140 -6.14 -91.41 1.10
CA GLY A 140 -5.40 -91.03 2.31
C GLY A 140 -6.17 -91.28 3.62
N VAL A 141 -5.41 -91.45 4.71
CA VAL A 141 -5.95 -91.86 6.04
C VAL A 141 -5.94 -90.70 7.05
N LEU A 142 -5.32 -89.57 6.70
CA LEU A 142 -5.18 -88.41 7.59
C LEU A 142 -6.51 -87.93 8.21
N HIS A 143 -7.57 -87.84 7.42
CA HIS A 143 -8.89 -87.45 7.93
C HIS A 143 -9.57 -88.50 8.83
N GLN A 144 -9.13 -89.76 8.79
CA GLN A 144 -9.63 -90.85 9.64
C GLN A 144 -8.80 -91.00 10.93
N VAL A 145 -7.50 -90.63 10.88
CA VAL A 145 -6.54 -90.70 12.00
C VAL A 145 -6.56 -89.42 12.86
N LEU A 146 -6.96 -88.29 12.29
CA LEU A 146 -7.03 -87.00 12.97
C LEU A 146 -8.45 -86.64 13.36
N GLY A 147 -8.64 -86.11 14.57
CA GLY A 147 -9.91 -85.51 14.97
C GLY A 147 -10.16 -84.17 14.25
N PRO A 148 -11.41 -83.80 13.96
CA PRO A 148 -11.74 -82.58 13.20
C PRO A 148 -11.16 -81.32 13.84
N ARG A 149 -11.07 -81.28 15.17
CA ARG A 149 -10.51 -80.14 15.93
C ARG A 149 -9.05 -79.82 15.59
N ILE A 150 -8.20 -80.84 15.44
CA ILE A 150 -6.77 -80.65 15.15
C ILE A 150 -6.58 -80.10 13.74
N VAL A 151 -7.43 -80.55 12.81
CA VAL A 151 -7.44 -80.08 11.42
C VAL A 151 -7.91 -78.63 11.36
N ASP A 152 -8.97 -78.28 12.08
CA ASP A 152 -9.48 -76.91 12.17
C ASP A 152 -8.46 -75.95 12.81
N GLU A 153 -7.80 -76.36 13.90
CA GLU A 153 -6.71 -75.60 14.54
C GLU A 153 -5.55 -75.35 13.58
N LEU A 154 -5.12 -76.37 12.83
CA LEU A 154 -4.03 -76.26 11.87
C LEU A 154 -4.36 -75.32 10.70
N PHE A 155 -5.57 -75.42 10.13
CA PHE A 155 -6.01 -74.50 9.08
C PHE A 155 -6.23 -73.08 9.60
N HIS A 156 -6.63 -72.91 10.87
CA HIS A 156 -6.72 -71.61 11.51
C HIS A 156 -5.35 -70.94 11.66
N GLU A 157 -4.36 -71.67 12.17
CA GLU A 157 -2.97 -71.21 12.30
C GLU A 157 -2.38 -70.87 10.92
N PHE A 158 -2.61 -71.71 9.92
CA PHE A 158 -2.19 -71.45 8.54
C PHE A 158 -2.85 -70.18 7.96
N ALA A 159 -4.13 -69.96 8.21
CA ALA A 159 -4.84 -68.77 7.76
C ALA A 159 -4.29 -67.49 8.42
N ILE A 160 -3.94 -67.53 9.71
CA ILE A 160 -3.29 -66.42 10.41
C ILE A 160 -1.89 -66.17 9.82
N LEU A 161 -1.09 -67.21 9.65
CA LEU A 161 0.27 -67.13 9.12
C LEU A 161 0.29 -66.52 7.71
N ARG A 162 -0.62 -66.97 6.83
CA ARG A 162 -0.82 -66.37 5.49
C ARG A 162 -1.21 -64.89 5.59
N GLY A 163 -2.16 -64.57 6.49
CA GLY A 163 -2.58 -63.19 6.73
C GLY A 163 -1.45 -62.28 7.21
N ILE A 164 -0.52 -62.80 8.02
CA ILE A 164 0.68 -62.08 8.45
C ILE A 164 1.63 -61.87 7.28
N VAL A 165 1.95 -62.91 6.49
CA VAL A 165 2.90 -62.76 5.36
C VAL A 165 2.37 -61.82 4.28
N ASP A 166 1.07 -61.88 3.97
CA ASP A 166 0.45 -61.03 2.94
C ASP A 166 -0.02 -59.65 3.46
N HIS A 167 0.24 -59.30 4.73
CA HIS A 167 -0.34 -58.10 5.36
C HIS A 167 -0.06 -56.78 4.61
N GLN A 168 1.15 -56.61 4.06
CA GLN A 168 1.50 -55.41 3.29
C GLN A 168 0.76 -55.33 1.96
N ARG A 169 0.60 -56.47 1.28
CA ARG A 169 -0.17 -56.58 0.04
C ARG A 169 -1.64 -56.30 0.29
N ALA A 170 -2.22 -56.96 1.30
CA ALA A 170 -3.60 -56.78 1.70
C ALA A 170 -3.90 -55.33 2.13
N ALA A 171 -2.98 -54.68 2.87
CA ALA A 171 -3.10 -53.27 3.23
C ALA A 171 -3.16 -52.38 1.98
N LYS A 172 -2.21 -52.57 1.05
CA LYS A 172 -2.18 -51.82 -0.21
C LYS A 172 -3.46 -52.02 -1.03
N GLU A 173 -3.82 -53.26 -1.34
CA GLU A 173 -5.00 -53.60 -2.15
C GLU A 173 -6.31 -53.09 -1.54
N SER A 174 -6.43 -53.09 -0.20
CA SER A 174 -7.61 -52.58 0.50
C SER A 174 -7.76 -51.06 0.45
N THR A 175 -6.66 -50.33 0.29
CA THR A 175 -6.63 -48.85 0.32
C THR A 175 -6.41 -48.19 -1.03
N ASP A 176 -5.99 -48.95 -2.05
CA ASP A 176 -5.72 -48.41 -3.38
C ASP A 176 -7.00 -47.88 -4.04
N THR A 177 -6.91 -46.65 -4.56
CA THR A 177 -8.01 -45.93 -5.25
C THR A 177 -7.82 -45.84 -6.76
N ASP A 178 -7.21 -46.85 -7.36
CA ASP A 178 -7.00 -47.03 -8.80
C ASP A 178 -8.28 -46.85 -9.65
N TRP A 179 -9.42 -47.30 -9.11
CA TRP A 179 -10.74 -47.22 -9.73
C TRP A 179 -11.21 -45.79 -10.02
N LEU A 180 -10.67 -44.78 -9.33
CA LEU A 180 -10.99 -43.37 -9.60
C LEU A 180 -10.58 -42.94 -11.02
N TYR A 181 -9.61 -43.61 -11.63
CA TYR A 181 -9.20 -43.32 -13.00
C TYR A 181 -10.35 -43.47 -14.02
N TRP A 182 -11.18 -44.49 -13.85
CA TRP A 182 -12.28 -44.79 -14.78
C TRP A 182 -13.44 -43.80 -14.64
N GLN A 183 -13.69 -43.34 -13.40
CA GLN A 183 -14.77 -42.39 -13.07
C GLN A 183 -14.27 -40.93 -13.01
N ARG A 184 -13.06 -40.65 -13.52
CA ARG A 184 -12.40 -39.34 -13.38
C ARG A 184 -13.22 -38.20 -13.97
N GLU A 185 -13.90 -38.42 -15.08
CA GLU A 185 -14.66 -37.37 -15.79
C GLU A 185 -15.91 -36.92 -15.04
N ALA A 186 -16.55 -37.86 -14.34
CA ALA A 186 -17.75 -37.57 -13.55
C ALA A 186 -17.40 -37.06 -12.14
N LEU A 187 -16.46 -37.70 -11.45
CA LEU A 187 -16.24 -37.47 -10.02
C LEU A 187 -15.23 -36.36 -9.72
N LEU A 188 -14.14 -36.24 -10.48
CA LEU A 188 -13.06 -35.31 -10.16
C LEU A 188 -13.52 -33.84 -10.17
N PRO A 189 -14.21 -33.33 -11.22
CA PRO A 189 -14.71 -31.96 -11.21
C PRO A 189 -15.66 -31.69 -10.04
N LEU A 190 -16.50 -32.66 -9.69
CA LEU A 190 -17.46 -32.52 -8.59
C LEU A 190 -16.80 -32.51 -7.21
N PHE A 191 -15.76 -33.31 -7.00
CA PHE A 191 -14.98 -33.29 -5.76
C PHE A 191 -14.29 -31.93 -5.57
N VAL A 192 -13.69 -31.41 -6.63
CA VAL A 192 -13.00 -30.11 -6.61
C VAL A 192 -14.00 -28.96 -6.36
N ARG A 193 -15.14 -28.96 -7.06
CA ARG A 193 -16.24 -28.01 -6.79
C ARG A 193 -16.76 -28.08 -5.36
N ALA A 194 -16.86 -29.28 -4.79
CA ALA A 194 -17.30 -29.46 -3.41
C ALA A 194 -16.28 -28.88 -2.41
N ILE A 195 -14.98 -29.04 -2.67
CA ILE A 195 -13.91 -28.42 -1.87
C ILE A 195 -13.99 -26.89 -1.95
N PHE A 196 -14.18 -26.33 -3.14
CA PHE A 196 -14.33 -24.88 -3.32
C PHE A 196 -15.55 -24.32 -2.56
N LYS A 197 -16.70 -25.00 -2.64
CA LYS A 197 -17.92 -24.61 -1.90
C LYS A 197 -17.80 -24.75 -0.39
N GLN A 198 -16.95 -25.65 0.10
CA GLN A 198 -16.71 -25.86 1.52
C GLN A 198 -15.21 -25.79 1.86
N PRO A 199 -14.63 -24.58 1.96
CA PRO A 199 -13.20 -24.39 2.20
C PRO A 199 -12.70 -24.91 3.56
N THR A 200 -13.60 -25.20 4.52
CA THR A 200 -13.21 -25.91 5.75
C THR A 200 -12.62 -27.29 5.49
N SER A 201 -12.90 -27.86 4.32
CA SER A 201 -12.39 -29.14 3.86
C SER A 201 -11.13 -29.03 2.98
N ALA A 202 -10.44 -27.88 2.99
CA ALA A 202 -9.23 -27.61 2.20
C ALA A 202 -8.16 -28.74 2.26
N LEU A 203 -7.96 -29.36 3.44
CA LEU A 203 -7.02 -30.48 3.62
C LEU A 203 -7.35 -31.70 2.75
N ARG A 204 -8.61 -31.85 2.30
CA ARG A 204 -9.04 -32.93 1.41
C ARG A 204 -8.40 -32.84 0.03
N LEU A 205 -7.95 -31.65 -0.38
CA LEU A 205 -7.22 -31.51 -1.64
C LEU A 205 -5.92 -32.31 -1.62
N ARG A 206 -5.23 -32.35 -0.47
CA ARG A 206 -4.03 -33.16 -0.29
C ARG A 206 -4.35 -34.65 -0.31
N THR A 207 -5.40 -35.12 0.37
CA THR A 207 -5.78 -36.54 0.34
C THR A 207 -6.23 -36.98 -1.05
N LEU A 208 -6.98 -36.13 -1.76
CA LEU A 208 -7.37 -36.34 -3.15
C LEU A 208 -6.16 -36.46 -4.07
N SER A 209 -5.14 -35.62 -3.91
CA SER A 209 -3.90 -35.72 -4.72
C SER A 209 -3.21 -37.08 -4.59
N VAL A 210 -3.21 -37.66 -3.38
CA VAL A 210 -2.64 -38.99 -3.11
C VAL A 210 -3.55 -40.08 -3.70
N ALA A 211 -4.87 -39.93 -3.59
CA ALA A 211 -5.82 -40.88 -4.18
C ALA A 211 -5.70 -40.96 -5.72
N LEU A 212 -5.49 -39.82 -6.38
CA LEU A 212 -5.30 -39.75 -7.83
C LEU A 212 -3.96 -40.34 -8.27
N HIS A 213 -2.94 -40.32 -7.41
CA HIS A 213 -1.64 -40.93 -7.69
C HIS A 213 -1.73 -42.46 -7.87
N ASP A 214 -2.68 -43.11 -7.18
CA ASP A 214 -2.86 -44.57 -7.21
C ASP A 214 -3.29 -45.10 -8.59
N ALA A 215 -3.77 -44.23 -9.48
CA ALA A 215 -4.08 -44.57 -10.85
C ALA A 215 -2.83 -44.80 -11.72
N ILE A 216 -1.65 -44.27 -11.36
CA ILE A 216 -0.46 -44.33 -12.22
C ILE A 216 -0.02 -45.78 -12.52
N PRO A 217 0.13 -46.68 -11.52
CA PRO A 217 0.49 -48.07 -11.80
C PRO A 217 -0.49 -48.74 -12.78
N LEU A 218 -1.79 -48.47 -12.64
CA LEU A 218 -2.82 -48.99 -13.54
C LEU A 218 -2.60 -48.49 -14.97
N VAL A 219 -2.39 -47.18 -15.15
CA VAL A 219 -2.15 -46.58 -16.48
C VAL A 219 -0.86 -47.11 -17.11
N LEU A 220 0.19 -47.36 -16.33
CA LEU A 220 1.46 -47.92 -16.83
C LEU A 220 1.34 -49.37 -17.31
N THR A 221 0.33 -50.13 -16.87
CA THR A 221 0.09 -51.50 -17.37
C THR A 221 -0.62 -51.55 -18.73
N ALA A 222 -1.01 -50.39 -19.28
CA ALA A 222 -1.72 -50.30 -20.55
C ALA A 222 -0.90 -50.84 -21.73
N LYS A 223 -1.35 -51.95 -22.34
CA LYS A 223 -0.71 -52.56 -23.51
C LYS A 223 -1.17 -52.00 -24.86
N HIS A 224 -2.24 -51.21 -24.87
CA HIS A 224 -2.85 -50.70 -26.10
C HIS A 224 -2.14 -49.47 -26.69
N VAL A 225 -1.15 -48.91 -25.98
CA VAL A 225 -0.34 -47.76 -26.42
C VAL A 225 1.13 -48.16 -26.45
N ARG A 226 1.87 -47.64 -27.44
CA ARG A 226 3.32 -47.91 -27.58
C ARG A 226 4.15 -47.38 -26.42
N ALA A 227 3.77 -46.22 -25.88
CA ALA A 227 4.40 -45.59 -24.72
C ALA A 227 3.33 -45.27 -23.66
N PRO A 228 3.19 -46.09 -22.60
CA PRO A 228 2.25 -45.85 -21.49
C PRO A 228 2.51 -44.53 -20.76
N GLN A 229 3.73 -44.01 -20.81
CA GLN A 229 4.12 -42.71 -20.26
C GLN A 229 3.32 -41.54 -20.86
N ASP A 230 2.95 -41.63 -22.14
CA ASP A 230 2.14 -40.59 -22.79
C ASP A 230 0.72 -40.51 -22.20
N LEU A 231 0.17 -41.65 -21.78
CA LEU A 231 -1.13 -41.69 -21.10
C LEU A 231 -1.04 -41.09 -19.69
N VAL A 232 0.07 -41.32 -18.99
CA VAL A 232 0.32 -40.70 -17.68
C VAL A 232 0.40 -39.18 -17.85
N ALA A 233 1.17 -38.67 -18.81
CA ALA A 233 1.27 -37.23 -19.07
C ALA A 233 -0.09 -36.60 -19.43
N LYS A 234 -0.92 -37.29 -20.24
CA LYS A 234 -2.29 -36.85 -20.55
C LYS A 234 -3.19 -36.83 -19.32
N TYR A 235 -3.06 -37.82 -18.44
CA TYR A 235 -3.81 -37.89 -17.19
C TYR A 235 -3.40 -36.77 -16.21
N GLU A 236 -2.10 -36.55 -16.02
CA GLU A 236 -1.58 -35.45 -15.20
C GLU A 236 -2.11 -34.10 -15.70
N LYS A 237 -2.01 -33.84 -17.01
CA LYS A 237 -2.51 -32.62 -17.63
C LYS A 237 -4.03 -32.46 -17.48
N TYR A 238 -4.79 -33.56 -17.53
CA TYR A 238 -6.23 -33.53 -17.29
C TYR A 238 -6.55 -33.09 -15.86
N VAL A 239 -5.87 -33.67 -14.86
CA VAL A 239 -6.07 -33.32 -13.45
C VAL A 239 -5.65 -31.87 -13.17
N GLU A 240 -4.50 -31.43 -13.69
CA GLU A 240 -4.05 -30.03 -13.59
C GLU A 240 -5.10 -29.08 -14.17
N LYS A 241 -5.62 -29.36 -15.37
CA LYS A 241 -6.67 -28.55 -16.01
C LYS A 241 -7.97 -28.53 -15.21
N THR A 242 -8.39 -29.66 -14.62
CA THR A 242 -9.59 -29.69 -13.78
C THR A 242 -9.42 -28.87 -12.50
N LEU A 243 -8.25 -28.93 -11.87
CA LEU A 243 -7.93 -28.09 -10.70
C LEU A 243 -7.93 -26.61 -11.08
N GLU A 244 -7.37 -26.26 -12.23
CA GLU A 244 -7.37 -24.89 -12.72
C GLU A 244 -8.79 -24.35 -12.95
N GLN A 245 -9.63 -25.11 -13.67
CA GLN A 245 -10.98 -24.70 -14.03
C GLN A 245 -11.96 -24.65 -12.85
N GLU A 246 -11.87 -25.62 -11.93
CA GLU A 246 -12.89 -25.82 -10.90
C GLU A 246 -12.50 -25.28 -9.52
N LEU A 247 -11.21 -25.03 -9.28
CA LEU A 247 -10.70 -24.47 -8.02
C LEU A 247 -10.04 -23.11 -8.23
N LEU A 248 -9.01 -23.02 -9.08
CA LEU A 248 -8.19 -21.81 -9.18
C LEU A 248 -8.95 -20.64 -9.81
N GLN A 249 -9.58 -20.84 -10.97
CA GLN A 249 -10.32 -19.77 -11.67
C GLN A 249 -11.44 -19.15 -10.80
N PRO A 250 -12.31 -19.94 -10.13
CA PRO A 250 -13.28 -19.39 -9.18
C PRO A 250 -12.62 -18.69 -8.00
N LEU A 251 -11.49 -19.20 -7.49
CA LEU A 251 -10.77 -18.61 -6.37
C LEU A 251 -10.13 -17.27 -6.73
N TYR A 252 -9.56 -17.14 -7.92
CA TYR A 252 -9.00 -15.89 -8.45
C TYR A 252 -10.05 -14.78 -8.45
N VAL A 253 -11.20 -15.05 -9.08
CA VAL A 253 -12.30 -14.08 -9.17
C VAL A 253 -12.86 -13.74 -7.79
N ALA A 254 -13.02 -14.74 -6.92
CA ALA A 254 -13.57 -14.51 -5.57
C ALA A 254 -12.65 -13.64 -4.70
N ILE A 255 -11.34 -13.95 -4.66
CA ILE A 255 -10.35 -13.19 -3.88
C ILE A 255 -10.22 -11.79 -4.45
N GLU A 256 -10.05 -11.64 -5.77
CA GLU A 256 -9.91 -10.34 -6.41
C GLU A 256 -11.13 -9.44 -6.18
N THR A 257 -12.34 -9.98 -6.36
CA THR A 257 -13.59 -9.23 -6.12
C THR A 257 -13.67 -8.76 -4.68
N ASN A 258 -13.30 -9.62 -3.73
CA ASN A 258 -13.30 -9.30 -2.30
C ASN A 258 -12.29 -8.19 -1.98
N LEU A 259 -11.06 -8.29 -2.48
CA LEU A 259 -10.02 -7.27 -2.31
C LEU A 259 -10.46 -5.92 -2.90
N ARG A 260 -11.06 -5.91 -4.09
CA ARG A 260 -11.57 -4.68 -4.72
C ARG A 260 -12.69 -4.05 -3.88
N MET A 261 -13.60 -4.86 -3.34
CA MET A 261 -14.67 -4.35 -2.48
C MET A 261 -14.12 -3.70 -1.20
N HIS A 262 -13.12 -4.30 -0.56
CA HIS A 262 -12.47 -3.72 0.61
C HIS A 262 -11.74 -2.42 0.29
N ALA A 263 -11.03 -2.35 -0.84
CA ALA A 263 -10.35 -1.14 -1.27
C ALA A 263 -11.33 0.00 -1.60
N HIS A 264 -12.45 -0.30 -2.27
CA HIS A 264 -13.49 0.70 -2.55
C HIS A 264 -14.21 1.20 -1.29
N ALA A 265 -14.43 0.33 -0.30
CA ALA A 265 -15.01 0.73 0.99
C ALA A 265 -14.14 1.77 1.71
N ALA A 266 -12.82 1.60 1.69
CA ALA A 266 -11.88 2.54 2.29
C ALA A 266 -11.90 3.93 1.62
N VAL A 267 -12.15 3.98 0.30
CA VAL A 267 -12.19 5.24 -0.46
C VAL A 267 -13.46 6.07 -0.20
N LEU A 268 -14.58 5.42 0.13
CA LEU A 268 -15.87 6.10 0.33
C LEU A 268 -16.06 6.68 1.74
N ASN A 269 -15.13 6.48 2.69
CA ASN A 269 -15.24 6.89 4.09
C ASN A 269 -16.56 6.49 4.80
N GLU A 270 -17.33 5.58 4.20
CA GLU A 270 -18.47 4.97 4.86
C GLU A 270 -17.95 3.79 5.69
N PRO A 271 -18.12 3.78 7.02
CA PRO A 271 -17.90 2.57 7.80
C PRO A 271 -18.90 1.54 7.28
N TYR A 272 -18.39 0.60 6.49
CA TYR A 272 -19.20 -0.34 5.75
C TYR A 272 -20.16 -1.06 6.72
N LYS A 273 -21.44 -0.71 6.66
CA LYS A 273 -22.50 -1.38 7.43
C LYS A 273 -22.59 -2.82 6.94
N GLY A 274 -21.93 -3.71 7.68
CA GLY A 274 -22.19 -5.15 7.68
C GLY A 274 -21.95 -5.83 6.33
N ILE A 275 -20.70 -6.17 6.03
CA ILE A 275 -20.44 -7.28 5.13
C ILE A 275 -21.01 -8.54 5.81
N LYS A 276 -22.14 -9.06 5.32
CA LYS A 276 -22.67 -10.40 5.63
C LYS A 276 -21.73 -11.54 5.18
N GLY A 277 -20.44 -11.26 4.94
CA GLY A 277 -19.44 -12.11 4.30
C GLY A 277 -18.10 -12.22 5.05
N HIS A 278 -18.01 -11.80 6.33
CA HIS A 278 -16.83 -12.13 7.17
C HIS A 278 -16.52 -13.64 7.18
N ASN A 279 -17.55 -14.48 6.99
CA ASN A 279 -17.37 -15.92 6.86
C ASN A 279 -16.66 -16.32 5.56
N GLU A 280 -16.86 -15.64 4.42
CA GLU A 280 -16.25 -16.05 3.14
C GLU A 280 -14.73 -15.80 3.12
N ILE A 281 -14.27 -14.70 3.73
CA ILE A 281 -12.85 -14.36 3.85
C ILE A 281 -12.11 -15.41 4.70
N ALA A 282 -12.67 -15.76 5.87
CA ALA A 282 -12.12 -16.79 6.76
C ALA A 282 -12.18 -18.21 6.17
N LEU A 283 -13.02 -18.42 5.15
CA LEU A 283 -13.14 -19.69 4.46
C LEU A 283 -12.06 -19.83 3.39
N TYR A 284 -11.91 -18.86 2.47
CA TYR A 284 -10.91 -18.97 1.40
C TYR A 284 -9.47 -18.88 1.90
N SER A 285 -9.22 -18.20 3.04
CA SER A 285 -7.89 -18.18 3.67
C SER A 285 -7.37 -19.59 3.99
N ARG A 286 -8.25 -20.56 4.28
CA ARG A 286 -7.85 -21.95 4.52
C ARG A 286 -7.31 -22.66 3.29
N LEU A 287 -7.72 -22.23 2.09
CA LEU A 287 -7.23 -22.78 0.82
C LEU A 287 -5.87 -22.15 0.45
N THR A 288 -5.70 -20.85 0.68
CA THR A 288 -4.44 -20.16 0.40
C THR A 288 -3.35 -20.53 1.41
N THR A 289 -3.71 -20.71 2.69
CA THR A 289 -2.77 -21.14 3.74
C THR A 289 -2.42 -22.64 3.71
N LEU A 290 -2.93 -23.40 2.73
CA LEU A 290 -2.56 -24.81 2.58
C LEU A 290 -1.06 -24.95 2.33
N PRO A 291 -0.36 -25.83 3.07
CA PRO A 291 1.04 -26.11 2.81
C PRO A 291 1.19 -26.77 1.44
N ARG A 292 2.35 -26.55 0.82
CA ARG A 292 2.71 -27.15 -0.46
C ARG A 292 2.54 -28.67 -0.38
N PHE A 293 1.81 -29.24 -1.33
CA PHE A 293 1.58 -30.68 -1.41
C PHE A 293 2.07 -31.23 -2.74
N ARG A 294 2.24 -32.55 -2.81
CA ARG A 294 2.76 -33.22 -3.99
C ARG A 294 1.60 -33.64 -4.88
N LEU A 295 1.54 -33.07 -6.08
CA LEU A 295 0.65 -33.52 -7.16
C LEU A 295 1.50 -34.29 -8.17
N PHE A 296 1.39 -35.62 -8.15
CA PHE A 296 2.23 -36.51 -8.95
C PHE A 296 3.74 -36.26 -8.75
N GLY A 297 4.46 -35.85 -9.80
CA GLY A 297 5.89 -35.53 -9.77
C GLY A 297 6.22 -34.10 -9.31
N LYS A 298 5.23 -33.22 -9.11
CA LYS A 298 5.44 -31.78 -8.90
C LYS A 298 4.97 -31.31 -7.53
N TRP A 299 5.57 -30.23 -7.04
CA TRP A 299 5.08 -29.50 -5.87
C TRP A 299 3.99 -28.52 -6.32
N TYR A 300 2.86 -28.53 -5.62
CA TYR A 300 1.70 -27.71 -5.91
C TYR A 300 1.39 -26.81 -4.71
N SER A 301 1.18 -25.51 -4.97
CA SER A 301 0.85 -24.50 -3.96
C SER A 301 -0.29 -23.65 -4.47
N VAL A 302 -1.41 -23.65 -3.74
CA VAL A 302 -2.58 -22.83 -4.10
C VAL A 302 -2.25 -21.34 -3.94
N ALA A 303 -1.57 -20.95 -2.85
CA ALA A 303 -1.12 -19.57 -2.63
C ALA A 303 -0.33 -19.03 -3.82
N HIS A 304 0.71 -19.76 -4.24
CA HIS A 304 1.58 -19.31 -5.33
C HIS A 304 0.82 -19.04 -6.65
N HIS A 305 -0.14 -19.89 -6.98
CA HIS A 305 -0.98 -19.69 -8.16
C HIS A 305 -1.91 -18.48 -8.06
N VAL A 306 -2.34 -18.13 -6.85
CA VAL A 306 -3.15 -16.92 -6.60
C VAL A 306 -2.26 -15.67 -6.59
N GLU A 307 -1.07 -15.75 -5.99
CA GLU A 307 -0.05 -14.69 -5.99
C GLU A 307 0.31 -14.29 -7.42
N ASP A 308 0.71 -15.26 -8.26
CA ASP A 308 1.08 -15.02 -9.66
C ASP A 308 -0.05 -14.37 -10.48
N TYR A 309 -1.30 -14.83 -10.28
CA TYR A 309 -2.47 -14.24 -10.91
C TYR A 309 -2.68 -12.77 -10.49
N LEU A 310 -2.64 -12.50 -9.17
CA LEU A 310 -2.88 -11.17 -8.63
C LEU A 310 -1.75 -10.22 -9.00
N ASP A 311 -0.49 -10.65 -8.94
CA ASP A 311 0.67 -9.84 -9.31
C ASP A 311 0.60 -9.44 -10.78
N LYS A 312 0.33 -10.39 -11.67
CA LYS A 312 0.16 -10.11 -13.10
C LYS A 312 -1.00 -9.13 -13.35
N THR A 313 -2.16 -9.40 -12.73
CA THR A 313 -3.36 -8.57 -12.91
C THR A 313 -3.14 -7.15 -12.36
N PHE A 314 -2.55 -7.02 -11.18
CA PHE A 314 -2.27 -5.72 -10.57
C PHE A 314 -1.22 -4.95 -11.38
N TYR A 315 -0.19 -5.62 -11.90
CA TYR A 315 0.80 -4.97 -12.75
C TYR A 315 0.19 -4.48 -14.08
N GLU A 316 -0.53 -5.35 -14.79
CA GLU A 316 -1.17 -5.01 -16.07
C GLU A 316 -2.21 -3.88 -15.94
N LEU A 317 -2.93 -3.79 -14.82
CA LEU A 317 -3.89 -2.71 -14.56
C LEU A 317 -3.23 -1.42 -14.04
N ASN A 318 -2.13 -1.50 -13.28
CA ASN A 318 -1.41 -0.32 -12.79
C ASN A 318 -0.53 0.34 -13.85
N ALA A 319 0.11 -0.45 -14.71
CA ALA A 319 1.04 0.04 -15.73
C ALA A 319 0.45 1.15 -16.64
N PRO A 320 -0.80 1.04 -17.16
CA PRO A 320 -1.40 2.09 -17.97
C PRO A 320 -2.04 3.23 -17.14
N HIS A 321 -2.37 3.01 -15.87
CA HIS A 321 -3.08 3.97 -15.04
C HIS A 321 -2.48 4.04 -13.62
N THR A 322 -1.35 4.74 -13.50
CA THR A 322 -0.58 4.92 -12.25
C THR A 322 -1.37 5.62 -11.13
N ALA A 323 -2.52 6.17 -11.48
CA ALA A 323 -3.58 6.63 -10.59
C ALA A 323 -3.91 5.69 -9.43
N GLY A 324 -3.94 4.38 -9.71
CA GLY A 324 -4.45 3.36 -8.82
C GLY A 324 -3.44 2.83 -7.82
N THR A 325 -2.16 3.24 -7.88
CA THR A 325 -1.07 2.58 -7.13
C THR A 325 -1.41 2.44 -5.64
N LYS A 326 -1.90 3.52 -5.00
CA LYS A 326 -2.32 3.50 -3.58
C LYS A 326 -3.47 2.53 -3.30
N THR A 327 -4.41 2.36 -4.23
CA THR A 327 -5.52 1.42 -4.11
C THR A 327 -5.01 -0.02 -4.18
N TYR A 328 -4.09 -0.31 -5.11
CA TYR A 328 -3.48 -1.64 -5.20
C TYR A 328 -2.49 -1.93 -4.07
N ASP A 329 -1.82 -0.92 -3.50
CA ASP A 329 -1.07 -1.04 -2.25
C ASP A 329 -1.98 -1.49 -1.10
N ALA A 330 -3.14 -0.84 -0.96
CA ALA A 330 -4.12 -1.24 0.04
C ALA A 330 -4.63 -2.67 -0.21
N MET A 331 -4.91 -3.04 -1.46
CA MET A 331 -5.30 -4.41 -1.81
C MET A 331 -4.22 -5.44 -1.49
N ARG A 332 -2.93 -5.12 -1.70
CA ARG A 332 -1.81 -5.98 -1.30
C ARG A 332 -1.77 -6.20 0.21
N ASN A 333 -1.92 -5.11 0.98
CA ASN A 333 -1.97 -5.20 2.45
C ASN A 333 -3.15 -6.04 2.93
N HIS A 334 -4.33 -5.89 2.31
CA HIS A 334 -5.48 -6.74 2.59
C HIS A 334 -5.26 -8.20 2.19
N ALA A 335 -4.59 -8.47 1.07
CA ALA A 335 -4.27 -9.84 0.63
C ALA A 335 -3.38 -10.56 1.65
N LYS A 336 -2.36 -9.87 2.16
CA LYS A 336 -1.48 -10.39 3.21
C LYS A 336 -2.21 -10.60 4.53
N ALA A 337 -2.96 -9.60 4.99
CA ALA A 337 -3.65 -9.65 6.29
C ALA A 337 -4.77 -10.71 6.34
N HIS A 338 -5.54 -10.87 5.26
CA HIS A 338 -6.72 -11.74 5.26
C HIS A 338 -6.48 -13.14 4.69
N TYR A 339 -5.58 -13.27 3.69
CA TYR A 339 -5.36 -14.53 2.97
C TYR A 339 -3.95 -15.10 3.16
N GLY A 340 -3.03 -14.37 3.81
CA GLY A 340 -1.63 -14.79 3.97
C GLY A 340 -0.87 -14.87 2.65
N LEU A 341 -1.29 -14.09 1.64
CA LEU A 341 -0.65 -14.04 0.33
C LEU A 341 0.43 -12.97 0.33
N ASP A 342 1.64 -13.34 -0.09
CA ASP A 342 2.76 -12.41 -0.21
C ASP A 342 2.90 -11.98 -1.66
N LEU A 343 2.29 -10.83 -1.99
CA LEU A 343 2.33 -10.22 -3.31
C LEU A 343 3.57 -9.35 -3.50
N VAL A 344 4.07 -9.29 -4.73
CA VAL A 344 5.26 -8.50 -5.07
C VAL A 344 4.90 -7.01 -5.15
N GLU A 345 5.75 -6.17 -4.56
CA GLU A 345 5.62 -4.72 -4.69
C GLU A 345 6.07 -4.29 -6.09
N PRO A 346 5.21 -3.63 -6.89
CA PRO A 346 5.60 -3.15 -8.20
C PRO A 346 6.50 -1.93 -8.02
N GLU A 347 7.74 -2.01 -8.50
CA GLU A 347 8.67 -0.88 -8.61
C GLU A 347 8.24 0.11 -9.73
N LEU A 348 6.95 0.41 -9.82
CA LEU A 348 6.43 1.39 -10.76
C LEU A 348 6.69 2.80 -10.22
N PRO A 349 7.14 3.76 -11.05
CA PRO A 349 7.26 5.15 -10.64
C PRO A 349 5.94 5.64 -10.06
N GLN A 350 5.94 6.26 -8.87
CA GLN A 350 4.74 6.80 -8.23
C GLN A 350 4.18 8.00 -9.02
N GLY A 351 3.50 7.75 -10.13
CA GLY A 351 2.76 8.76 -10.89
C GLY A 351 1.33 8.88 -10.39
N THR A 352 1.01 9.89 -9.59
CA THR A 352 -0.40 10.17 -9.24
C THR A 352 -1.16 10.79 -10.42
N VAL A 353 -2.50 10.61 -10.46
CA VAL A 353 -3.47 11.15 -11.46
C VAL A 353 -3.28 12.62 -11.78
N GLU A 354 -2.74 13.37 -10.82
CA GLU A 354 -2.38 14.77 -11.01
C GLU A 354 -1.21 14.88 -11.99
N GLN A 355 -1.48 14.67 -13.29
CA GLN A 355 -0.76 15.24 -14.43
C GLN A 355 -0.88 16.78 -14.38
N GLY A 356 -0.50 17.36 -13.25
CA GLY A 356 -0.28 18.77 -13.10
C GLY A 356 1.05 19.15 -13.71
N LEU A 357 1.26 20.46 -13.87
CA LEU A 357 2.52 21.04 -14.33
C LEU A 357 3.71 20.44 -13.57
N ASP A 358 4.75 20.04 -14.31
CA ASP A 358 5.99 19.56 -13.72
C ASP A 358 6.66 20.68 -12.92
N VAL A 359 6.73 20.49 -11.60
CA VAL A 359 7.29 21.43 -10.63
C VAL A 359 8.79 21.68 -10.91
N LEU A 360 9.49 20.70 -11.47
CA LEU A 360 10.89 20.85 -11.87
C LEU A 360 11.03 21.82 -13.04
N VAL A 361 10.18 21.68 -14.06
CA VAL A 361 10.12 22.59 -15.22
C VAL A 361 9.71 24.00 -14.78
N ILE A 362 8.72 24.11 -13.88
CA ILE A 362 8.32 25.39 -13.28
C ILE A 362 9.50 26.03 -12.56
N THR A 363 10.23 25.27 -11.74
CA THR A 363 11.40 25.77 -10.99
C THR A 363 12.48 26.31 -11.92
N GLN A 364 12.78 25.60 -13.01
CA GLN A 364 13.77 26.04 -14.00
C GLN A 364 13.31 27.30 -14.76
N LYS A 365 12.02 27.38 -15.10
CA LYS A 365 11.42 28.50 -15.84
C LYS A 365 10.56 29.41 -14.96
N ILE A 366 11.01 29.67 -13.74
CA ILE A 366 10.24 30.42 -12.73
C ILE A 366 9.79 31.80 -13.22
N HIS A 367 10.61 32.47 -14.03
CA HIS A 367 10.32 33.79 -14.60
C HIS A 367 9.10 33.79 -15.55
N VAL A 368 8.86 32.68 -16.26
CA VAL A 368 7.66 32.52 -17.12
C VAL A 368 6.46 32.20 -16.24
N PHE A 369 6.64 31.37 -15.22
CA PHE A 369 5.57 30.97 -14.31
C PHE A 369 4.98 32.16 -13.54
N ILE A 370 5.82 33.00 -12.92
CA ILE A 370 5.34 34.13 -12.11
C ILE A 370 4.60 35.22 -12.92
N ALA A 371 4.89 35.31 -14.22
CA ALA A 371 4.24 36.24 -15.14
C ALA A 371 2.89 35.71 -15.63
N ASN A 372 2.80 34.39 -15.84
CA ASN A 372 1.64 33.73 -16.44
C ASN A 372 0.65 33.17 -15.42
N PHE A 373 0.98 33.11 -14.13
CA PHE A 373 0.12 32.57 -13.08
C PHE A 373 -0.17 33.64 -12.02
N THR A 374 -1.32 33.53 -11.36
CA THR A 374 -1.69 34.37 -10.21
C THR A 374 -1.80 33.55 -8.96
N TYR A 375 -1.36 34.14 -7.85
CA TYR A 375 -1.35 33.50 -6.55
C TYR A 375 -2.59 33.88 -5.74
N ASN A 376 -3.27 32.86 -5.21
CA ASN A 376 -4.33 33.01 -4.21
C ASN A 376 -3.76 32.60 -2.83
N LEU A 377 -3.74 33.56 -1.91
CA LEU A 377 -3.18 33.42 -0.58
C LEU A 377 -4.00 32.47 0.30
N ASN A 378 -5.32 32.47 0.13
CA ASN A 378 -6.27 31.78 0.99
C ASN A 378 -6.28 30.27 0.72
N GLU A 379 -6.38 29.89 -0.56
CA GLU A 379 -6.40 28.48 -0.97
C GLU A 379 -4.99 27.89 -1.17
N GLN A 380 -3.95 28.74 -1.12
CA GLN A 380 -2.57 28.37 -1.50
C GLN A 380 -2.53 27.71 -2.88
N LEU A 381 -3.14 28.38 -3.85
CA LEU A 381 -3.35 27.89 -5.21
C LEU A 381 -2.73 28.88 -6.20
N PHE A 382 -2.10 28.37 -7.25
CA PHE A 382 -1.84 29.16 -8.45
C PHE A 382 -2.83 28.81 -9.55
N VAL A 383 -3.33 29.84 -10.24
CA VAL A 383 -4.20 29.71 -11.40
C VAL A 383 -3.53 30.38 -12.58
N GLN A 384 -3.53 29.71 -13.73
CA GLN A 384 -3.02 30.29 -14.97
C GLN A 384 -3.86 31.49 -15.41
N ARG A 385 -3.20 32.55 -15.86
CA ARG A 385 -3.85 33.71 -16.48
C ARG A 385 -4.46 33.26 -17.82
N PRO A 386 -5.73 33.60 -18.13
CA PRO A 386 -6.33 33.17 -19.38
C PRO A 386 -5.68 33.78 -20.62
N THR A 387 -4.96 34.90 -20.48
CA THR A 387 -4.18 35.51 -21.56
C THR A 387 -2.90 34.73 -21.91
N ALA A 388 -2.54 33.72 -21.13
CA ALA A 388 -1.30 32.97 -21.29
C ALA A 388 -1.45 31.67 -22.12
N SER A 389 -2.68 31.19 -22.36
CA SER A 389 -2.96 30.05 -23.23
C SER A 389 -4.36 30.14 -23.85
N ASP A 390 -4.51 29.67 -25.09
CA ASP A 390 -5.80 29.52 -25.79
C ASP A 390 -6.58 28.24 -25.37
N ASP A 391 -6.05 27.49 -24.40
CA ASP A 391 -6.64 26.23 -23.95
C ASP A 391 -8.03 26.42 -23.30
N LYS A 392 -8.88 25.40 -23.46
CA LYS A 392 -10.23 25.37 -22.87
C LYS A 392 -10.23 25.25 -21.35
N HIS A 393 -9.12 24.82 -20.76
CA HIS A 393 -8.96 24.58 -19.33
C HIS A 393 -7.76 25.38 -18.81
N LEU A 394 -7.92 26.00 -17.64
CA LEU A 394 -6.82 26.68 -16.96
C LEU A 394 -6.05 25.67 -16.12
N HIS A 395 -4.72 25.72 -16.20
CA HIS A 395 -3.89 24.91 -15.32
C HIS A 395 -3.86 25.49 -13.90
N THR A 396 -3.88 24.60 -12.92
CA THR A 396 -3.79 24.92 -11.50
C THR A 396 -2.60 24.23 -10.85
N LEU A 397 -1.98 24.90 -9.87
CA LEU A 397 -0.91 24.32 -9.06
C LEU A 397 -1.27 24.39 -7.58
N THR A 398 -1.36 23.22 -6.94
CA THR A 398 -1.71 23.04 -5.52
C THR A 398 -0.52 22.48 -4.73
N SER A 399 -0.66 22.42 -3.42
CA SER A 399 0.35 21.81 -2.53
C SER A 399 0.50 20.30 -2.79
N HIS A 400 -0.53 19.64 -3.31
CA HIS A 400 -0.48 18.23 -3.71
C HIS A 400 0.50 17.99 -4.86
N HIS A 401 0.43 18.81 -5.93
CA HIS A 401 1.37 18.71 -7.05
C HIS A 401 2.83 18.80 -6.60
N VAL A 402 3.12 19.69 -5.63
CA VAL A 402 4.47 19.83 -5.08
C VAL A 402 4.85 18.65 -4.18
N ALA A 403 3.95 18.16 -3.34
CA ALA A 403 4.20 16.95 -2.54
C ALA A 403 4.50 15.74 -3.43
N ASN A 404 3.78 15.58 -4.54
CA ASN A 404 4.01 14.51 -5.52
C ASN A 404 5.40 14.65 -6.17
N ALA A 405 5.78 15.86 -6.59
CA ALA A 405 7.09 16.11 -7.17
C ALA A 405 8.24 15.80 -6.19
N ILE A 406 8.05 16.12 -4.89
CA ILE A 406 9.02 15.77 -3.85
C ILE A 406 9.10 14.25 -3.64
N ARG A 407 7.98 13.52 -3.76
CA ARG A 407 7.99 12.05 -3.71
C ARG A 407 8.72 11.42 -4.89
N THR A 408 8.62 11.99 -6.09
CA THR A 408 9.25 11.43 -7.30
C THR A 408 10.72 11.81 -7.46
N HIS A 409 11.10 13.05 -7.16
CA HIS A 409 12.46 13.55 -7.39
C HIS A 409 13.24 13.83 -6.10
N GLY A 410 12.64 13.60 -4.94
CA GLY A 410 13.25 13.81 -3.63
C GLY A 410 13.17 15.25 -3.12
N THR A 411 13.60 15.42 -1.87
CA THR A 411 13.57 16.70 -1.14
C THR A 411 14.53 17.76 -1.72
N GLY A 412 15.48 17.36 -2.59
CA GLY A 412 16.43 18.23 -3.27
C GLY A 412 15.78 19.30 -4.17
N ILE A 413 14.54 19.08 -4.62
CA ILE A 413 13.77 20.11 -5.35
C ILE A 413 13.66 21.39 -4.53
N MET A 414 13.38 21.28 -3.22
CA MET A 414 13.14 22.45 -2.36
C MET A 414 14.36 23.40 -2.37
N ASN A 415 15.56 22.86 -2.17
CA ASN A 415 16.81 23.64 -2.17
C ASN A 415 17.08 24.26 -3.55
N THR A 416 16.79 23.52 -4.61
CA THR A 416 16.93 24.01 -5.99
C THR A 416 15.96 25.15 -6.27
N THR A 417 14.72 25.06 -5.80
CA THR A 417 13.70 26.09 -5.94
C THR A 417 14.08 27.38 -5.21
N VAL A 418 14.58 27.29 -3.97
CA VAL A 418 15.09 28.45 -3.23
C VAL A 418 16.13 29.22 -4.06
N ASN A 419 17.07 28.50 -4.67
CA ASN A 419 18.13 29.10 -5.47
C ASN A 419 17.60 29.79 -6.74
N HIS A 420 16.66 29.17 -7.44
CA HIS A 420 16.06 29.76 -8.66
C HIS A 420 15.21 30.98 -8.34
N VAL A 421 14.41 30.93 -7.27
CA VAL A 421 13.61 32.06 -6.80
C VAL A 421 14.50 33.19 -6.34
N TYR A 422 15.56 32.91 -5.57
CA TYR A 422 16.54 33.93 -5.15
C TYR A 422 17.15 34.68 -6.35
N ARG A 423 17.60 33.94 -7.38
CA ARG A 423 18.15 34.55 -8.60
C ARG A 423 17.10 35.36 -9.37
N CYS A 424 15.86 34.88 -9.43
CA CYS A 424 14.75 35.58 -10.06
C CYS A 424 14.42 36.90 -9.34
N LEU A 425 14.34 36.86 -8.01
CA LEU A 425 14.11 38.04 -7.17
C LEU A 425 15.19 39.10 -7.37
N LEU A 426 16.48 38.73 -7.41
CA LEU A 426 17.55 39.68 -7.66
C LEU A 426 17.42 40.41 -9.01
N LYS A 427 17.02 39.68 -10.07
CA LYS A 427 16.76 40.28 -11.40
C LYS A 427 15.56 41.22 -11.40
N LYS A 428 14.48 40.88 -10.70
CA LYS A 428 13.29 41.74 -10.60
C LYS A 428 13.57 42.96 -9.70
N LEU A 429 14.33 42.79 -8.63
CA LEU A 429 14.77 43.89 -7.76
C LEU A 429 15.67 44.89 -8.49
N SER A 430 16.50 44.47 -9.45
CA SER A 430 17.24 45.44 -10.28
C SER A 430 16.32 46.30 -11.13
N VAL A 431 15.22 45.74 -11.66
CA VAL A 431 14.19 46.51 -12.38
C VAL A 431 13.48 47.49 -11.44
N VAL A 432 13.13 47.04 -10.22
CA VAL A 432 12.54 47.90 -9.20
C VAL A 432 13.46 49.06 -8.83
N SER A 433 14.76 48.78 -8.68
CA SER A 433 15.77 49.79 -8.37
C SER A 433 15.94 50.79 -9.51
N GLN A 434 15.92 50.35 -10.77
CA GLN A 434 16.01 51.25 -11.93
C GLN A 434 14.79 52.18 -12.00
N PHE A 435 13.59 51.62 -11.80
CA PHE A 435 12.35 52.40 -11.82
C PHE A 435 12.30 53.49 -10.73
N LEU A 436 12.74 53.17 -9.50
CA LEU A 436 12.78 54.14 -8.41
C LEU A 436 13.94 55.13 -8.51
N TYR A 437 14.97 54.82 -9.30
CA TYR A 437 16.10 55.71 -9.53
C TYR A 437 15.81 56.77 -10.59
N ASP A 438 14.85 56.52 -11.48
CA ASP A 438 14.42 57.46 -12.52
C ASP A 438 14.09 58.85 -11.93
N ASP A 439 14.69 59.90 -12.50
CA ASP A 439 14.59 61.27 -11.98
C ASP A 439 13.15 61.80 -11.99
N HIS A 440 12.31 61.39 -12.94
CA HIS A 440 10.90 61.80 -13.01
C HIS A 440 10.09 61.23 -11.86
N ILE A 441 10.32 59.95 -11.50
CA ILE A 441 9.65 59.26 -10.41
C ILE A 441 10.21 59.74 -9.06
N ARG A 442 11.54 59.71 -8.91
CA ARG A 442 12.25 60.08 -7.68
C ARG A 442 11.95 61.52 -7.25
N SER A 443 12.01 62.47 -8.17
CA SER A 443 11.73 63.90 -7.86
C SER A 443 10.31 64.13 -7.39
N LYS A 444 9.35 63.33 -7.90
CA LYS A 444 7.95 63.43 -7.50
C LYS A 444 7.70 62.80 -6.14
N LEU A 445 8.26 61.61 -5.88
CA LEU A 445 8.20 60.97 -4.57
C LEU A 445 8.78 61.87 -3.47
N LEU A 446 9.91 62.54 -3.73
CA LEU A 446 10.50 63.49 -2.79
C LEU A 446 9.60 64.71 -2.51
N LYS A 447 8.87 65.22 -3.50
CA LYS A 447 7.88 66.30 -3.30
C LYS A 447 6.71 65.86 -2.42
N ASP A 448 6.26 64.62 -2.57
CA ASP A 448 5.16 64.08 -1.78
C ASP A 448 5.59 63.73 -0.35
N ILE A 449 6.84 63.30 -0.15
CA ILE A 449 7.45 63.11 1.18
C ILE A 449 7.56 64.43 1.93
N LYS A 450 8.08 65.50 1.29
CA LYS A 450 8.17 66.83 1.91
C LYS A 450 6.81 67.34 2.36
N TYR A 451 5.82 67.24 1.48
CA TYR A 451 4.45 67.63 1.79
C TYR A 451 3.86 66.83 2.95
N PHE A 452 4.07 65.51 2.98
CA PHE A 452 3.56 64.67 4.06
C PHE A 452 4.19 65.04 5.41
N ASN A 453 5.49 65.30 5.44
CA ASN A 453 6.19 65.72 6.65
C ASN A 453 5.76 67.10 7.14
N GLU A 454 5.55 68.06 6.23
CA GLU A 454 5.06 69.42 6.55
C GLU A 454 3.60 69.42 7.02
N ALA A 455 2.75 68.58 6.41
CA ALA A 455 1.31 68.56 6.66
C ALA A 455 0.88 67.51 7.70
N LYS A 456 1.82 66.82 8.35
CA LYS A 456 1.55 65.72 9.30
C LYS A 456 0.60 66.14 10.43
N HIS A 457 0.75 67.36 10.94
CA HIS A 457 -0.11 67.92 12.00
C HIS A 457 -1.49 68.36 11.50
N THR A 458 -1.60 68.81 10.24
CA THR A 458 -2.85 69.36 9.68
C THR A 458 -3.78 68.27 9.14
N ILE A 459 -3.23 67.13 8.69
CA ILE A 459 -3.99 66.04 8.04
C ILE A 459 -4.19 64.85 9.01
N ASN A 460 -3.95 65.06 10.32
CA ASN A 460 -4.09 64.02 11.36
C ASN A 460 -3.35 62.71 11.00
N GLY A 461 -2.15 62.84 10.39
CA GLY A 461 -1.34 61.71 9.93
C GLY A 461 -1.86 60.92 8.71
N ARG A 462 -2.99 61.29 8.08
CA ARG A 462 -3.57 60.53 6.96
C ARG A 462 -3.07 61.04 5.61
N PHE A 463 -2.60 60.16 4.73
CA PHE A 463 -2.15 60.56 3.39
C PHE A 463 -3.33 60.79 2.42
N PRO A 464 -3.51 61.99 1.80
CA PRO A 464 -4.67 62.28 0.97
C PRO A 464 -4.79 61.45 -0.32
N VAL A 465 -5.92 60.77 -0.51
CA VAL A 465 -6.24 59.98 -1.73
C VAL A 465 -6.15 60.79 -3.02
N LYS A 466 -6.67 62.03 -3.03
CA LYS A 466 -6.61 62.94 -4.20
C LYS A 466 -5.19 63.19 -4.71
N ARG A 467 -4.19 63.11 -3.82
CA ARG A 467 -2.79 63.32 -4.19
C ARG A 467 -2.16 62.07 -4.81
N ALA A 468 -2.52 60.89 -4.31
CA ALA A 468 -2.19 59.63 -4.95
C ALA A 468 -2.80 59.52 -6.37
N GLU A 469 -4.05 59.97 -6.56
CA GLU A 469 -4.70 60.06 -7.88
C GLU A 469 -3.95 61.03 -8.82
N LYS A 470 -3.54 62.19 -8.30
CA LYS A 470 -2.74 63.16 -9.06
C LYS A 470 -1.39 62.57 -9.49
N PHE A 471 -0.75 61.79 -8.62
CA PHE A 471 0.48 61.07 -8.96
C PHE A 471 0.25 60.07 -10.10
N VAL A 472 -0.80 59.24 -10.02
CA VAL A 472 -1.17 58.29 -11.08
C VAL A 472 -1.43 59.02 -12.41
N ALA A 473 -2.18 60.13 -12.38
CA ALA A 473 -2.48 60.93 -13.56
C ALA A 473 -1.23 61.58 -14.18
N GLU A 474 -0.27 62.03 -13.36
CA GLU A 474 0.99 62.59 -13.84
C GLU A 474 1.91 61.50 -14.41
N VAL A 475 1.97 60.31 -13.81
CA VAL A 475 2.77 59.19 -14.34
C VAL A 475 2.20 58.68 -15.66
N ARG A 476 0.87 58.67 -15.83
CA ARG A 476 0.23 58.36 -17.12
C ARG A 476 0.61 59.34 -18.24
N LYS A 477 0.96 60.60 -17.91
CA LYS A 477 1.41 61.60 -18.90
C LYS A 477 2.85 61.41 -19.37
N LEU A 478 3.67 60.67 -18.63
CA LEU A 478 5.07 60.39 -18.99
C LEU A 478 5.19 59.43 -20.18
N GLY A 479 4.13 58.66 -20.47
CA GLY A 479 4.04 57.80 -21.64
C GLY A 479 3.21 56.55 -21.38
N VAL A 480 2.67 55.99 -22.46
CA VAL A 480 1.97 54.71 -22.50
C VAL A 480 2.73 53.84 -23.50
N THR A 481 2.99 52.58 -23.16
CA THR A 481 3.66 51.66 -24.11
C THR A 481 2.74 51.28 -25.28
N GLU A 482 3.31 50.67 -26.31
CA GLU A 482 2.58 50.23 -27.53
C GLU A 482 1.33 49.38 -27.22
N ASP A 483 1.35 48.62 -26.11
CA ASP A 483 0.24 47.81 -25.62
C ASP A 483 -0.85 48.57 -24.82
N GLY A 484 -0.78 49.90 -24.75
CA GLY A 484 -1.77 50.72 -24.02
C GLY A 484 -1.60 50.72 -22.49
N ARG A 485 -0.48 50.21 -21.95
CA ARG A 485 -0.19 50.12 -20.51
C ARG A 485 0.63 51.31 -20.01
N SER A 486 0.32 51.81 -18.80
CA SER A 486 1.14 52.85 -18.18
C SER A 486 2.40 52.27 -17.54
N PHE A 487 3.45 53.08 -17.38
CA PHE A 487 4.66 52.67 -16.65
C PHE A 487 4.36 52.21 -15.21
N LEU A 488 3.33 52.79 -14.58
CA LEU A 488 2.89 52.38 -13.24
C LEU A 488 2.25 50.98 -13.26
N ASP A 489 1.53 50.63 -14.33
CA ASP A 489 0.93 49.29 -14.48
C ASP A 489 2.00 48.21 -14.67
N GLN A 490 3.04 48.50 -15.48
CA GLN A 490 4.18 47.61 -15.63
C GLN A 490 4.94 47.43 -14.31
N PHE A 491 5.10 48.51 -13.55
CA PHE A 491 5.74 48.44 -12.24
C PHE A 491 4.88 47.61 -11.25
N ARG A 492 3.56 47.77 -11.26
CA ARG A 492 2.62 46.93 -10.49
C ARG A 492 2.79 45.45 -10.85
N GLU A 493 2.88 45.10 -12.13
CA GLU A 493 3.08 43.72 -12.58
C GLU A 493 4.40 43.14 -12.06
N VAL A 494 5.49 43.91 -12.08
CA VAL A 494 6.78 43.48 -11.49
C VAL A 494 6.65 43.23 -9.98
N VAL A 495 5.88 44.07 -9.27
CA VAL A 495 5.61 43.87 -7.83
C VAL A 495 4.76 42.60 -7.61
N SER A 496 3.72 42.36 -8.43
CA SER A 496 2.92 41.13 -8.38
C SER A 496 3.78 39.89 -8.67
N GLU A 497 4.67 39.93 -9.66
CA GLU A 497 5.58 38.83 -10.00
C GLU A 497 6.56 38.50 -8.86
N ILE A 498 7.10 39.52 -8.17
CA ILE A 498 7.93 39.34 -6.97
C ILE A 498 7.13 38.59 -5.91
N GLY A 499 5.88 38.99 -5.67
CA GLY A 499 5.03 38.30 -4.72
C GLY A 499 4.62 36.91 -5.16
N ASN A 500 4.37 36.67 -6.46
CA ASN A 500 4.10 35.33 -7.00
C ASN A 500 5.30 34.40 -6.80
N ALA A 501 6.54 34.89 -6.94
CA ALA A 501 7.75 34.12 -6.66
C ALA A 501 7.84 33.70 -5.17
N LEU A 502 7.46 34.61 -4.26
CA LEU A 502 7.41 34.33 -2.82
C LEU A 502 6.24 33.39 -2.46
N GLY A 503 5.09 33.56 -3.11
CA GLY A 503 3.94 32.68 -3.00
C GLY A 503 4.27 31.26 -3.46
N TYR A 504 5.09 31.13 -4.51
CA TYR A 504 5.57 29.84 -5.00
C TYR A 504 6.50 29.17 -3.98
N MET A 505 7.44 29.91 -3.40
CA MET A 505 8.26 29.40 -2.29
C MET A 505 7.42 28.94 -1.09
N ARG A 506 6.37 29.69 -0.76
CA ARG A 506 5.43 29.29 0.29
C ARG A 506 4.69 28.02 -0.08
N LEU A 507 4.24 27.89 -1.33
CA LEU A 507 3.59 26.67 -1.81
C LEU A 507 4.52 25.45 -1.74
N VAL A 508 5.78 25.61 -2.16
CA VAL A 508 6.78 24.53 -2.08
C VAL A 508 7.06 24.13 -0.64
N ARG A 509 7.12 25.08 0.29
CA ARG A 509 7.19 24.80 1.73
C ARG A 509 5.97 23.99 2.21
N SER A 510 4.76 24.44 1.88
CA SER A 510 3.53 23.74 2.27
C SER A 510 3.46 22.33 1.69
N GLY A 511 3.86 22.13 0.43
CA GLY A 511 3.95 20.81 -0.20
C GLY A 511 5.00 19.90 0.46
N GLY A 512 6.16 20.46 0.84
CA GLY A 512 7.19 19.75 1.60
C GLY A 512 6.71 19.31 2.98
N LEU A 513 6.08 20.22 3.73
CA LEU A 513 5.51 19.92 5.04
C LEU A 513 4.42 18.85 4.93
N ARG A 514 3.57 18.93 3.90
CA ARG A 514 2.55 17.92 3.63
C ARG A 514 3.16 16.54 3.36
N CYS A 515 4.20 16.45 2.54
CA CYS A 515 4.91 15.20 2.28
C CYS A 515 5.46 14.60 3.57
N VAL A 516 6.10 15.41 4.41
CA VAL A 516 6.64 14.99 5.71
C VAL A 516 5.52 14.54 6.66
N ALA A 517 4.41 15.29 6.73
CA ALA A 517 3.27 14.96 7.56
C ALA A 517 2.57 13.65 7.13
N GLU A 518 2.44 13.41 5.82
CA GLU A 518 1.89 12.16 5.29
C GLU A 518 2.80 10.96 5.63
N SER A 519 4.13 11.13 5.58
CA SER A 519 5.07 10.10 6.03
C SER A 519 5.04 9.88 7.55
N ALA A 520 4.86 10.96 8.32
CA ALA A 520 4.80 10.94 9.77
C ALA A 520 3.48 10.38 10.34
N ALA A 521 2.42 10.28 9.53
CA ALA A 521 1.09 9.85 9.96
C ALA A 521 1.06 8.44 10.57
N TYR A 522 2.06 7.62 10.26
CA TYR A 522 2.19 6.23 10.71
C TYR A 522 3.03 6.08 11.98
N ILE A 523 3.62 7.17 12.49
CA ILE A 523 4.46 7.14 13.69
C ILE A 523 3.60 7.58 14.88
N PRO A 524 3.29 6.67 15.83
CA PRO A 524 2.60 7.04 17.05
C PRO A 524 3.52 7.93 17.91
N HIS A 525 3.03 9.12 18.30
CA HIS A 525 3.72 10.08 19.18
C HIS A 525 5.10 10.54 18.69
N LEU A 526 5.14 11.43 17.69
CA LEU A 526 6.38 12.03 17.17
C LEU A 526 7.24 12.72 18.25
N ASP A 527 6.65 13.17 19.36
CA ASP A 527 7.38 13.89 20.41
C ASP A 527 8.11 12.95 21.39
N GLN A 528 7.84 11.63 21.32
CA GLN A 528 8.37 10.62 22.25
C GLN A 528 8.89 9.40 21.47
N VAL A 529 9.65 9.63 20.40
CA VAL A 529 10.28 8.52 19.68
C VAL A 529 11.43 8.00 20.53
N PRO A 530 11.41 6.74 20.99
CA PRO A 530 12.54 6.15 21.71
C PRO A 530 13.74 6.06 20.77
N PHE A 531 14.93 6.41 21.27
CA PHE A 531 16.18 6.23 20.55
C PHE A 531 16.48 4.74 20.46
N LEU A 532 16.31 4.15 19.27
CA LEU A 532 16.35 2.70 19.05
C LEU A 532 17.78 2.19 19.00
N GLU A 533 18.72 2.99 18.51
CA GLU A 533 20.15 2.70 18.51
C GLU A 533 20.67 2.56 19.95
N GLY A 534 20.19 3.38 20.89
CA GLY A 534 20.54 3.28 22.31
C GLY A 534 20.02 2.01 23.01
N ILE A 535 19.05 1.31 22.41
CA ILE A 535 18.57 0.00 22.90
C ILE A 535 19.51 -1.12 22.43
N LEU A 536 20.20 -0.93 21.31
CA LEU A 536 21.14 -1.89 20.72
C LEU A 536 22.59 -1.67 21.16
N ASP A 537 22.97 -0.40 21.35
CA ASP A 537 24.27 0.02 21.85
C ASP A 537 24.07 1.09 22.94
N PRO A 538 24.27 0.74 24.22
CA PRO A 538 24.11 1.69 25.32
C PRO A 538 25.09 2.88 25.26
N ASN A 539 26.15 2.81 24.44
CA ASN A 539 27.09 3.91 24.24
C ASN A 539 26.72 4.85 23.08
N ALA A 540 25.66 4.54 22.31
CA ALA A 540 25.24 5.40 21.20
C ALA A 540 24.57 6.67 21.72
N LYS A 541 24.94 7.83 21.16
CA LYS A 541 24.33 9.14 21.46
C LYS A 541 23.51 9.62 20.27
N PRO A 542 22.32 10.22 20.48
CA PRO A 542 21.51 10.77 19.39
C PRO A 542 22.20 11.97 18.70
N GLU A 543 22.21 11.98 17.36
CA GLU A 543 22.76 13.10 16.57
C GLU A 543 21.98 14.41 16.83
N GLY A 544 22.57 15.34 17.59
CA GLY A 544 22.01 16.69 17.82
C GLY A 544 22.13 17.25 19.25
N GLN A 545 22.69 16.51 20.20
CA GLN A 545 23.11 17.00 21.53
C GLN A 545 24.64 17.14 21.59
N ASP A 546 25.20 17.98 20.72
CA ASP A 546 26.58 18.45 20.88
C ASP A 546 26.54 19.67 21.80
N GLY A 547 26.67 19.45 23.12
CA GLY A 547 26.85 20.54 24.08
C GLY A 547 26.06 20.38 25.37
N ALA A 548 26.51 19.46 26.24
CA ALA A 548 26.40 19.59 27.69
C ALA A 548 27.38 18.58 28.31
N ASP A 549 28.51 19.13 28.73
CA ASP A 549 29.42 18.71 29.79
C ASP A 549 29.94 17.27 29.82
N GLU A 550 31.25 17.20 29.60
CA GLU A 550 32.14 16.09 29.91
C GLU A 550 32.09 15.79 31.42
N GLU A 551 31.44 14.70 31.81
CA GLU A 551 31.85 13.93 32.98
C GLU A 551 32.08 12.49 32.50
N GLU A 552 33.36 12.16 32.36
CA GLU A 552 33.88 10.82 32.15
C GLU A 552 33.66 10.01 33.44
N ASP A 553 32.50 9.39 33.59
CA ASP A 553 32.34 8.26 34.51
C ASP A 553 32.43 6.96 33.70
N GLU A 554 33.63 6.39 33.71
CA GLU A 554 33.91 5.01 33.29
C GLU A 554 33.25 4.04 34.29
N GLU A 555 31.94 3.85 34.21
CA GLU A 555 31.28 2.71 34.84
C GLU A 555 31.24 1.54 33.84
N GLU A 556 32.14 0.58 34.05
CA GLU A 556 32.11 -0.74 33.40
C GLU A 556 30.84 -1.50 33.83
N GLU A 557 29.69 -1.18 33.23
CA GLU A 557 28.48 -2.00 33.42
C GLU A 557 28.56 -3.32 32.64
N GLU A 558 28.12 -4.38 33.33
CA GLU A 558 28.22 -5.78 32.94
C GLU A 558 27.71 -6.07 31.52
N LYS A 559 28.55 -6.75 30.73
CA LYS A 559 28.23 -7.30 29.39
C LYS A 559 27.26 -8.48 29.46
N ASP A 560 26.12 -8.32 30.10
CA ASP A 560 25.09 -9.35 30.13
C ASP A 560 24.08 -9.14 29.01
N PHE A 561 24.24 -9.96 27.96
CA PHE A 561 23.27 -10.20 26.88
C PHE A 561 22.96 -9.02 25.94
N LEU A 562 23.97 -8.48 25.25
CA LEU A 562 23.71 -7.85 23.95
C LEU A 562 23.19 -8.95 22.99
N PRO A 563 21.97 -8.86 22.45
CA PRO A 563 21.54 -9.78 21.41
C PRO A 563 22.53 -9.62 20.25
N GLN A 564 23.13 -10.72 19.77
CA GLN A 564 23.92 -10.71 18.54
C GLN A 564 22.99 -10.37 17.37
N VAL A 565 22.72 -9.09 17.17
CA VAL A 565 21.90 -8.61 16.08
C VAL A 565 22.78 -8.54 14.84
N SER A 566 22.24 -8.91 13.68
CA SER A 566 23.00 -8.85 12.44
C SER A 566 23.48 -7.42 12.17
N PRO A 567 24.67 -7.22 11.58
CA PRO A 567 25.16 -5.88 11.23
C PRO A 567 24.17 -5.12 10.34
N ALA A 568 23.44 -5.83 9.47
CA ALA A 568 22.39 -5.23 8.64
C ALA A 568 21.21 -4.67 9.45
N THR A 569 20.89 -5.27 10.61
CA THR A 569 19.84 -4.79 11.50
C THR A 569 20.30 -3.57 12.28
N HIS A 570 21.56 -3.54 12.71
CA HIS A 570 22.17 -2.37 13.33
C HIS A 570 22.13 -1.17 12.37
N ASP A 571 22.64 -1.35 11.15
CA ASP A 571 22.64 -0.31 10.12
C ASP A 571 21.22 0.19 9.79
N ALA A 572 20.23 -0.71 9.76
CA ALA A 572 18.84 -0.35 9.53
C ALA A 572 18.25 0.49 10.67
N VAL A 573 18.60 0.20 11.93
CA VAL A 573 18.14 0.96 13.09
C VAL A 573 18.79 2.34 13.14
N VAL A 574 20.10 2.43 12.90
CA VAL A 574 20.81 3.71 12.78
C VAL A 574 20.18 4.59 11.69
N MET A 575 19.89 4.00 10.52
CA MET A 575 19.26 4.71 9.41
C MET A 575 17.83 5.15 9.76
N LEU A 576 17.08 4.33 10.49
CA LEU A 576 15.73 4.65 10.93
C LEU A 576 15.75 5.83 11.91
N ASP A 577 16.61 5.82 12.93
CA ASP A 577 16.73 6.91 13.90
C ASP A 577 17.16 8.21 13.22
N LYS A 578 18.12 8.15 12.28
CA LYS A 578 18.49 9.31 11.45
C LYS A 578 17.31 9.85 10.64
N ASN A 579 16.50 8.97 10.06
CA ASN A 579 15.31 9.39 9.30
C ASN A 579 14.23 9.99 10.22
N LEU A 580 14.02 9.43 11.40
CA LEU A 580 13.06 9.92 12.39
C LEU A 580 13.46 11.30 12.93
N ALA A 581 14.74 11.47 13.30
CA ALA A 581 15.29 12.76 13.70
C ALA A 581 15.18 13.80 12.58
N ASN A 582 15.44 13.41 11.32
CA ASN A 582 15.27 14.28 10.17
C ASN A 582 13.81 14.66 9.91
N LEU A 583 12.86 13.73 10.09
CA LEU A 583 11.41 14.01 9.97
C LEU A 583 10.96 14.97 11.06
N GLN A 584 11.34 14.72 12.32
CA GLN A 584 11.06 15.61 13.45
C GLN A 584 11.64 17.00 13.20
N ARG A 585 12.93 17.10 12.84
CA ARG A 585 13.58 18.38 12.53
C ARG A 585 12.87 19.11 11.40
N ARG A 586 12.44 18.44 10.33
CA ARG A 586 11.73 19.09 9.21
C ARG A 586 10.28 19.47 9.54
N LEU A 587 9.67 18.83 10.53
CA LEU A 587 8.33 19.18 11.01
C LEU A 587 8.40 20.34 12.03
N SER A 588 9.43 20.36 12.89
CA SER A 588 9.67 21.38 13.91
C SER A 588 10.30 22.65 13.35
N ASP A 589 11.34 22.51 12.51
CA ASP A 589 11.86 23.59 11.69
C ASP A 589 10.87 23.83 10.56
N GLY A 590 9.88 24.66 10.84
CA GLY A 590 9.18 25.39 9.80
C GLY A 590 10.21 26.22 9.04
N SER A 591 10.87 25.63 8.05
CA SER A 591 11.97 26.24 7.29
C SER A 591 11.49 27.58 6.72
N ASP A 592 11.85 28.68 7.38
CA ASP A 592 11.41 30.02 7.05
C ASP A 592 12.20 30.55 5.84
N TYR A 593 11.99 29.91 4.70
CA TYR A 593 12.64 30.28 3.44
C TYR A 593 12.39 31.75 3.09
N LEU A 594 11.21 32.30 3.41
CA LEU A 594 10.90 33.72 3.19
C LEU A 594 11.83 34.65 3.98
N LEU A 595 12.12 34.34 5.25
CA LEU A 595 13.00 35.14 6.09
C LEU A 595 14.47 34.92 5.72
N MET A 596 14.85 33.70 5.35
CA MET A 596 16.19 33.42 4.83
C MET A 596 16.46 34.20 3.54
N LEU A 597 15.50 34.21 2.60
CA LEU A 597 15.57 35.02 1.38
C LEU A 597 15.63 36.52 1.71
N LEU A 598 14.79 36.99 2.64
CA LEU A 598 14.81 38.39 3.08
C LEU A 598 16.18 38.80 3.63
N ARG A 599 16.77 37.99 4.53
CA ARG A 599 18.11 38.25 5.10
C ARG A 599 19.20 38.22 4.04
N ALA A 600 19.19 37.20 3.16
CA ALA A 600 20.19 37.02 2.11
C ALA A 600 20.14 38.11 1.02
N ILE A 601 18.97 38.73 0.80
CA ILE A 601 18.83 39.86 -0.12
C ILE A 601 19.18 41.17 0.60
N LYS A 602 18.75 41.35 1.86
CA LYS A 602 19.07 42.54 2.66
C LYS A 602 20.57 42.71 2.84
N SER A 603 21.31 41.62 3.06
CA SER A 603 22.77 41.65 3.15
C SER A 603 23.46 42.15 1.87
N LYS A 604 22.84 41.98 0.69
CA LYS A 604 23.37 42.50 -0.57
C LYS A 604 23.02 43.97 -0.84
N LEU A 605 22.06 44.53 -0.09
CA LEU A 605 21.54 45.89 -0.27
C LEU A 605 22.11 46.90 0.75
N HIS A 606 23.25 46.60 1.38
CA HIS A 606 23.81 47.43 2.45
C HIS A 606 24.41 48.77 2.01
N ASP A 607 24.77 48.96 0.74
CA ASP A 607 25.41 50.20 0.28
C ASP A 607 24.40 51.39 0.27
N PRO A 608 24.52 52.34 1.22
CA PRO A 608 23.56 53.44 1.35
C PRO A 608 23.64 54.43 0.19
N ARG A 609 24.80 54.54 -0.48
CA ARG A 609 25.01 55.48 -1.60
C ARG A 609 24.32 54.99 -2.86
N LYS A 610 24.35 53.67 -3.09
CA LYS A 610 23.77 53.04 -4.27
C LYS A 610 22.26 52.75 -4.14
N TYR A 611 21.79 52.49 -2.92
CA TYR A 611 20.43 51.98 -2.67
C TYR A 611 19.56 52.93 -1.83
N GLY A 612 20.04 54.14 -1.51
CA GLY A 612 19.30 55.11 -0.69
C GLY A 612 17.94 55.50 -1.25
N HIS A 613 17.76 55.47 -2.58
CA HIS A 613 16.48 55.78 -3.24
C HIS A 613 15.38 54.74 -2.98
N LEU A 614 15.75 53.49 -2.69
CA LEU A 614 14.81 52.40 -2.43
C LEU A 614 13.98 52.62 -1.15
N ARG A 615 14.49 53.42 -0.21
CA ARG A 615 13.77 53.79 1.02
C ARG A 615 12.48 54.56 0.74
N HIS A 616 12.37 55.23 -0.41
CA HIS A 616 11.17 55.99 -0.77
C HIS A 616 10.03 55.12 -1.31
N PHE A 617 10.21 53.79 -1.37
CA PHE A 617 9.19 52.87 -1.91
C PHE A 617 7.86 52.95 -1.14
N TYR A 618 7.86 53.18 0.18
CA TYR A 618 6.60 53.28 0.94
C TYR A 618 5.66 54.39 0.42
N MET A 619 6.23 55.42 -0.21
CA MET A 619 5.49 56.56 -0.75
C MET A 619 4.79 56.25 -2.08
N ILE A 620 5.28 55.28 -2.87
CA ILE A 620 4.65 54.89 -4.14
C ILE A 620 3.55 53.84 -3.94
N VAL A 621 3.56 53.10 -2.82
CA VAL A 621 2.57 52.05 -2.51
C VAL A 621 1.12 52.54 -2.59
N PRO A 622 0.72 53.71 -2.06
CA PRO A 622 -0.63 54.25 -2.24
C PRO A 622 -1.08 54.33 -3.71
N SER A 623 -0.23 54.84 -4.60
CA SER A 623 -0.53 54.94 -6.02
C SER A 623 -0.59 53.58 -6.72
N LEU A 624 0.19 52.59 -6.26
CA LEU A 624 0.10 51.22 -6.74
C LEU A 624 -1.19 50.53 -6.28
N CYS A 625 -1.65 50.78 -5.05
CA CYS A 625 -2.93 50.28 -4.55
C CYS A 625 -4.11 50.81 -5.38
N LEU A 626 -4.09 52.09 -5.78
CA LEU A 626 -5.09 52.66 -6.68
C LEU A 626 -5.12 51.91 -8.03
N SER A 627 -3.95 51.76 -8.66
CA SER A 627 -3.79 51.05 -9.93
C SER A 627 -4.20 49.57 -9.84
N TYR A 628 -3.93 48.90 -8.72
CA TYR A 628 -4.36 47.51 -8.48
C TYR A 628 -5.88 47.38 -8.36
N VAL A 629 -6.53 48.25 -7.58
CA VAL A 629 -7.99 48.19 -7.40
C VAL A 629 -8.72 48.49 -8.71
N GLU A 630 -8.27 49.48 -9.49
CA GLU A 630 -8.79 49.75 -10.84
C GLU A 630 -8.69 48.51 -11.74
N MET A 631 -7.54 47.85 -11.74
CA MET A 631 -7.32 46.62 -12.51
C MET A 631 -8.25 45.49 -12.03
N MET A 632 -8.35 45.24 -10.72
CA MET A 632 -9.16 44.14 -10.19
C MET A 632 -10.65 44.30 -10.47
N ILE A 633 -11.19 45.51 -10.35
CA ILE A 633 -12.59 45.79 -10.71
C ILE A 633 -12.81 45.47 -12.19
N HIS A 634 -11.92 45.97 -13.07
CA HIS A 634 -12.02 45.72 -14.50
C HIS A 634 -11.97 44.22 -14.82
N GLN A 635 -11.06 43.47 -14.21
CA GLN A 635 -10.93 42.03 -14.44
C GLN A 635 -12.12 41.23 -13.89
N LYS A 636 -12.68 41.61 -12.73
CA LYS A 636 -13.88 40.98 -12.16
C LYS A 636 -15.13 41.28 -12.98
N GLU A 637 -15.27 42.49 -13.52
CA GLU A 637 -16.36 42.82 -14.46
C GLU A 637 -16.29 41.97 -15.74
N ARG A 638 -15.09 41.69 -16.25
CA ARG A 638 -14.89 40.81 -17.41
C ARG A 638 -15.33 39.37 -17.12
N LEU A 639 -15.05 38.87 -15.91
CA LEU A 639 -15.56 37.56 -15.46
C LEU A 639 -17.09 37.54 -15.41
N MET A 640 -17.72 38.56 -14.83
CA MET A 640 -19.18 38.66 -14.73
C MET A 640 -19.86 38.72 -16.10
N LYS A 641 -19.19 39.32 -17.10
CA LYS A 641 -19.63 39.35 -18.50
C LYS A 641 -19.32 38.06 -19.27
N LYS A 642 -18.91 36.97 -18.60
CA LYS A 642 -18.49 35.69 -19.18
C LYS A 642 -17.36 35.81 -20.23
N ASN A 643 -16.55 36.86 -20.12
CA ASN A 643 -15.43 37.05 -21.03
C ASN A 643 -14.26 36.15 -20.58
N LYS A 644 -13.61 35.47 -21.53
CA LYS A 644 -12.62 34.42 -21.23
C LYS A 644 -11.35 34.93 -20.55
N GLU A 645 -11.10 36.23 -20.60
CA GLU A 645 -9.85 36.87 -20.14
C GLU A 645 -9.89 37.46 -18.72
N GLY A 646 -10.97 37.23 -17.97
CA GLY A 646 -11.11 37.80 -16.63
C GLY A 646 -10.26 37.10 -15.56
N LEU A 647 -9.84 37.86 -14.55
CA LEU A 647 -9.04 37.39 -13.41
C LEU A 647 -9.81 37.53 -12.09
N PHE A 648 -9.75 36.50 -11.24
CA PHE A 648 -10.49 36.47 -9.97
C PHE A 648 -9.69 36.99 -8.75
N SER A 649 -8.40 36.67 -8.64
CA SER A 649 -7.51 37.06 -7.53
C SER A 649 -6.06 37.24 -8.01
N ASP A 650 -5.34 38.19 -7.41
CA ASP A 650 -3.91 38.46 -7.59
C ASP A 650 -3.26 38.88 -6.25
N ASP A 651 -3.28 37.99 -5.26
CA ASP A 651 -2.73 38.28 -3.93
C ASP A 651 -1.19 38.39 -3.94
N GLY A 652 -0.56 38.00 -5.04
CA GLY A 652 0.85 38.26 -5.33
C GLY A 652 1.22 39.74 -5.20
N PHE A 653 0.34 40.66 -5.62
CA PHE A 653 0.60 42.10 -5.46
C PHE A 653 0.79 42.50 -3.99
N ALA A 654 -0.12 42.06 -3.10
CA ALA A 654 -0.06 42.38 -1.68
C ALA A 654 1.20 41.79 -1.02
N LEU A 655 1.53 40.52 -1.35
CA LEU A 655 2.73 39.86 -0.82
C LEU A 655 4.02 40.54 -1.30
N GLY A 656 4.08 40.94 -2.57
CA GLY A 656 5.20 41.68 -3.14
C GLY A 656 5.40 43.05 -2.48
N CYS A 657 4.33 43.83 -2.30
CA CYS A 657 4.38 45.11 -1.60
C CYS A 657 4.91 44.98 -0.18
N VAL A 658 4.36 44.04 0.61
CA VAL A 658 4.80 43.82 2.01
C VAL A 658 6.26 43.36 2.06
N PHE A 659 6.68 42.48 1.14
CA PHE A 659 8.08 42.05 1.07
C PHE A 659 9.04 43.20 0.75
N LEU A 660 8.71 44.04 -0.24
CA LEU A 660 9.54 45.18 -0.61
C LEU A 660 9.60 46.24 0.50
N LEU A 661 8.48 46.48 1.20
CA LEU A 661 8.45 47.32 2.40
C LEU A 661 9.36 46.74 3.50
N ALA A 662 9.28 45.44 3.75
CA ALA A 662 10.13 44.77 4.74
C ALA A 662 11.62 44.76 4.35
N LEU A 663 11.93 44.78 3.05
CA LEU A 663 13.29 44.77 2.52
C LEU A 663 13.95 46.15 2.57
N PHE A 664 13.23 47.19 2.14
CA PHE A 664 13.79 48.54 1.96
C PHE A 664 13.65 49.45 3.18
N SER A 665 12.62 49.28 4.01
CA SER A 665 12.40 50.15 5.17
C SER A 665 13.17 49.66 6.41
N ARG A 666 13.63 50.61 7.24
CA ARG A 666 14.18 50.30 8.58
C ARG A 666 13.09 49.69 9.47
N GLU A 667 11.84 50.15 9.29
CA GLU A 667 10.63 49.65 9.95
C GLU A 667 9.41 49.73 9.01
N VAL A 668 8.48 48.76 9.09
CA VAL A 668 7.15 48.82 8.41
C VAL A 668 6.33 50.05 8.86
N ALA A 669 6.76 50.69 9.95
CA ALA A 669 6.19 51.89 10.53
C ALA A 669 6.13 53.08 9.57
N ASP A 670 7.06 53.21 8.60
CA ASP A 670 7.05 54.33 7.64
C ASP A 670 5.76 54.33 6.79
N PHE A 671 5.34 53.16 6.33
CA PHE A 671 4.07 53.01 5.61
C PHE A 671 2.86 53.11 6.55
N ASP A 672 2.94 52.52 7.74
CA ASP A 672 1.86 52.61 8.73
C ASP A 672 1.59 54.08 9.12
N SER A 673 2.63 54.93 9.14
CA SER A 673 2.51 56.36 9.44
C SER A 673 1.62 57.12 8.45
N LEU A 674 1.43 56.60 7.23
CA LEU A 674 0.58 57.22 6.20
C LEU A 674 -0.92 56.99 6.47
N HIS A 675 -1.29 56.04 7.34
CA HIS A 675 -2.67 55.61 7.58
C HIS A 675 -3.50 55.46 6.29
N TRP A 676 -2.87 54.90 5.23
CA TRP A 676 -3.42 54.91 3.87
C TRP A 676 -4.80 54.25 3.78
N PHE A 677 -4.94 53.03 4.30
CA PHE A 677 -6.21 52.29 4.22
C PHE A 677 -7.34 53.00 4.98
N GLU A 678 -7.06 53.64 6.12
CA GLU A 678 -8.05 54.48 6.82
C GLU A 678 -8.44 55.71 6.00
N SER A 679 -7.48 56.35 5.33
CA SER A 679 -7.74 57.50 4.46
C SER A 679 -8.62 57.13 3.26
N VAL A 680 -8.36 55.97 2.65
CA VAL A 680 -9.16 55.44 1.55
C VAL A 680 -10.59 55.13 2.00
N VAL A 681 -10.74 54.41 3.12
CA VAL A 681 -12.05 54.07 3.69
C VAL A 681 -12.83 55.34 3.99
N HIS A 682 -12.22 56.35 4.61
CA HIS A 682 -12.85 57.64 4.87
C HIS A 682 -13.28 58.36 3.58
N HIS A 683 -12.38 58.45 2.59
CA HIS A 683 -12.65 59.13 1.33
C HIS A 683 -13.81 58.50 0.55
N TYR A 684 -13.85 57.17 0.46
CA TYR A 684 -14.94 56.48 -0.24
C TYR A 684 -16.23 56.43 0.59
N HIS A 685 -16.17 56.47 1.93
CA HIS A 685 -17.37 56.65 2.76
C HIS A 685 -17.99 58.04 2.59
N GLU A 686 -17.19 59.11 2.61
CA GLU A 686 -17.67 60.47 2.34
C GLU A 686 -18.29 60.58 0.94
N LYS A 687 -17.62 59.97 -0.06
CA LYS A 687 -18.13 59.90 -1.44
C LYS A 687 -19.44 59.12 -1.49
N ARG A 688 -19.54 57.98 -0.79
CA ARG A 688 -20.77 57.18 -0.68
C ARG A 688 -21.91 57.96 -0.02
N THR A 689 -21.65 58.68 1.07
CA THR A 689 -22.70 59.47 1.75
C THR A 689 -23.16 60.65 0.91
N SER A 690 -22.26 61.35 0.23
CA SER A 690 -22.60 62.43 -0.70
C SER A 690 -23.46 61.89 -1.85
N THR A 691 -22.99 60.87 -2.56
CA THR A 691 -23.72 60.31 -3.71
C THR A 691 -25.06 59.69 -3.31
N LYS A 692 -25.19 59.14 -2.09
CA LYS A 692 -26.46 58.63 -1.56
C LYS A 692 -27.44 59.75 -1.22
N ALA A 693 -26.97 60.85 -0.62
CA ALA A 693 -27.79 62.03 -0.34
C ALA A 693 -28.29 62.66 -1.64
N ASP A 694 -27.39 62.85 -2.61
CA ASP A 694 -27.72 63.40 -3.94
C ASP A 694 -28.68 62.47 -4.72
N LEU A 695 -28.56 61.15 -4.55
CA LEU A 695 -29.49 60.17 -5.13
C LEU A 695 -30.88 60.26 -4.48
N SER A 696 -30.97 60.40 -3.15
CA SER A 696 -32.26 60.57 -2.47
C SER A 696 -32.97 61.86 -2.86
N GLU A 697 -32.25 62.99 -2.92
CA GLU A 697 -32.80 64.27 -3.37
C GLU A 697 -33.31 64.19 -4.82
N ARG A 698 -32.60 63.46 -5.68
CA ARG A 698 -33.00 63.29 -7.09
C ARG A 698 -34.10 62.28 -7.31
N ILE A 699 -34.23 61.25 -6.49
CA ILE A 699 -35.40 60.34 -6.52
C ILE A 699 -36.68 61.10 -6.12
N GLU A 700 -36.56 62.05 -5.20
CA GLU A 700 -37.66 62.95 -4.83
C GLU A 700 -38.00 63.94 -5.96
N GLN A 701 -36.99 64.44 -6.69
CA GLN A 701 -37.19 65.32 -7.86
C GLN A 701 -37.68 64.57 -9.11
N SER A 702 -37.24 63.33 -9.36
CA SER A 702 -37.64 62.51 -10.52
C SER A 702 -39.09 62.01 -10.45
N ARG A 703 -39.75 62.14 -9.29
CA ARG A 703 -41.21 61.96 -9.18
C ARG A 703 -42.00 63.11 -9.83
N LYS A 704 -41.35 64.25 -10.15
CA LYS A 704 -41.98 65.43 -10.75
C LYS A 704 -41.61 65.62 -12.23
N ASP A 705 -40.37 65.35 -12.61
CA ASP A 705 -39.88 65.39 -14.00
C ASP A 705 -39.31 64.01 -14.36
N GLY A 706 -39.84 63.33 -15.38
CA GLY A 706 -39.57 61.92 -15.72
C GLY A 706 -38.14 61.57 -16.20
N ASP A 707 -37.10 62.17 -15.62
CA ASP A 707 -35.71 61.98 -16.01
C ASP A 707 -35.09 60.74 -15.33
N THR A 708 -35.29 59.58 -15.96
CA THR A 708 -34.87 58.26 -15.46
C THR A 708 -33.38 57.96 -15.69
N MET A 709 -32.75 58.58 -16.70
CA MET A 709 -31.36 58.31 -17.10
C MET A 709 -30.33 58.88 -16.10
N ALA A 710 -30.58 60.07 -15.56
CA ALA A 710 -29.71 60.66 -14.55
C ALA A 710 -29.72 59.87 -13.24
N SER A 711 -30.89 59.35 -12.84
CA SER A 711 -31.04 58.48 -11.65
C SER A 711 -30.33 57.14 -11.83
N GLN A 712 -30.43 56.52 -13.01
CA GLN A 712 -29.68 55.30 -13.36
C GLN A 712 -28.16 55.53 -13.36
N THR A 713 -27.68 56.67 -13.87
CA THR A 713 -26.25 57.03 -13.86
C THR A 713 -25.71 57.20 -12.43
N MET A 714 -26.52 57.77 -11.54
CA MET A 714 -26.18 57.96 -10.14
C MET A 714 -26.15 56.62 -9.37
N GLN A 715 -27.08 55.71 -9.67
CA GLN A 715 -27.09 54.34 -9.13
C GLN A 715 -25.85 53.54 -9.58
N LEU A 716 -25.43 53.68 -10.84
CA LEU A 716 -24.19 53.10 -11.34
C LEU A 716 -22.97 53.65 -10.60
N THR A 717 -22.93 54.97 -10.36
CA THR A 717 -21.84 55.62 -9.62
C THR A 717 -21.77 55.14 -8.18
N LEU A 718 -22.91 54.97 -7.52
CA LEU A 718 -22.99 54.38 -6.17
C LEU A 718 -22.46 52.95 -6.16
N SER A 719 -22.88 52.12 -7.12
CA SER A 719 -22.42 50.73 -7.27
C SER A 719 -20.91 50.64 -7.51
N MET A 720 -20.34 51.53 -8.33
CA MET A 720 -18.88 51.62 -8.56
C MET A 720 -18.11 52.00 -7.29
N VAL A 721 -18.64 52.93 -6.49
CA VAL A 721 -18.05 53.32 -5.19
C VAL A 721 -18.09 52.15 -4.21
N GLU A 722 -19.20 51.42 -4.14
CA GLU A 722 -19.33 50.24 -3.28
C GLU A 722 -18.42 49.09 -3.70
N SER A 723 -18.30 48.84 -5.01
CA SER A 723 -17.34 47.85 -5.55
C SER A 723 -15.90 48.23 -5.24
N SER A 724 -15.53 49.51 -5.40
CA SER A 724 -14.18 50.00 -5.07
C SER A 724 -13.86 49.82 -3.59
N LEU A 725 -14.80 50.16 -2.70
CA LEU A 725 -14.63 50.01 -1.26
C LEU A 725 -14.47 48.53 -0.85
N ALA A 726 -15.25 47.63 -1.47
CA ALA A 726 -15.10 46.19 -1.26
C ALA A 726 -13.71 45.68 -1.67
N GLU A 727 -13.20 46.10 -2.83
CA GLU A 727 -11.86 45.70 -3.29
C GLU A 727 -10.73 46.27 -2.41
N TYR A 728 -10.84 47.51 -1.93
CA TYR A 728 -9.88 48.04 -0.97
C TYR A 728 -9.89 47.28 0.35
N THR A 729 -11.07 46.85 0.81
CA THR A 729 -11.20 46.03 2.03
C THR A 729 -10.52 44.67 1.84
N ASN A 730 -10.73 44.02 0.69
CA ASN A 730 -10.06 42.76 0.34
C ASN A 730 -8.53 42.92 0.26
N LEU A 731 -8.07 44.02 -0.35
CA LEU A 731 -6.64 44.35 -0.43
C LEU A 731 -6.04 44.58 0.97
N GLN A 732 -6.73 45.33 1.84
CA GLN A 732 -6.28 45.57 3.21
C GLN A 732 -6.17 44.26 4.01
N GLN A 733 -7.15 43.37 3.89
CA GLN A 733 -7.09 42.05 4.51
C GLN A 733 -5.90 41.24 4.00
N SER A 734 -5.67 41.23 2.68
CA SER A 734 -4.54 40.54 2.05
C SER A 734 -3.19 41.09 2.53
N PHE A 735 -3.07 42.43 2.65
CA PHE A 735 -1.89 43.08 3.22
C PHE A 735 -1.66 42.67 4.67
N ASN A 736 -2.70 42.69 5.50
CA ASN A 736 -2.61 42.29 6.91
C ASN A 736 -2.20 40.82 7.06
N CYS A 737 -2.77 39.91 6.26
CA CYS A 737 -2.37 38.51 6.22
C CYS A 737 -0.89 38.35 5.81
N CYS A 738 -0.44 39.09 4.80
CA CYS A 738 0.96 39.03 4.35
C CYS A 738 1.96 39.57 5.38
N ARG A 739 1.56 40.56 6.20
CA ARG A 739 2.42 41.11 7.26
C ARG A 739 2.80 40.08 8.31
N VAL A 740 1.91 39.14 8.62
CA VAL A 740 2.16 38.09 9.63
C VAL A 740 3.41 37.28 9.30
N PHE A 741 3.66 36.99 8.03
CA PHE A 741 4.83 36.20 7.59
C PHE A 741 6.17 36.85 7.94
N PHE A 742 6.22 38.17 8.03
CA PHE A 742 7.44 38.93 8.29
C PHE A 742 7.52 39.45 9.74
N GLN A 743 6.42 39.37 10.52
CA GLN A 743 6.35 39.81 11.92
C GLN A 743 6.55 38.67 12.94
N ALA A 744 6.13 37.44 12.61
CA ALA A 744 6.11 36.31 13.53
C ALA A 744 7.45 36.04 14.23
N LYS A 745 8.58 36.14 13.50
CA LYS A 745 9.91 35.91 14.07
C LYS A 745 10.48 37.08 14.87
N LYS A 746 10.06 38.33 14.61
CA LYS A 746 10.41 39.48 15.47
C LYS A 746 9.85 39.30 16.88
N ARG A 747 8.69 38.63 17.01
CA ARG A 747 8.08 38.24 18.30
C ARG A 747 8.81 37.08 18.97
N GLU A 748 9.26 36.07 18.21
CA GLU A 748 10.06 34.96 18.73
C GLU A 748 11.48 35.37 19.13
N GLU A 749 12.16 36.19 18.33
CA GLU A 749 13.50 36.74 18.64
C GLU A 749 13.44 37.69 19.84
N ARG A 750 12.36 38.49 19.98
CA ARG A 750 12.09 39.25 21.21
C ARG A 750 11.79 38.35 22.41
N ARG A 751 11.09 37.24 22.23
CA ARG A 751 10.86 36.23 23.29
C ARG A 751 12.12 35.46 23.68
N LYS A 752 13.04 35.20 22.74
CA LYS A 752 14.34 34.58 23.00
C LYS A 752 15.30 35.58 23.67
N LYS A 753 15.34 36.84 23.22
CA LYS A 753 16.06 37.92 23.93
C LYS A 753 15.51 38.19 25.33
N ALA A 754 14.19 38.20 25.51
CA ALA A 754 13.56 38.34 26.83
C ALA A 754 13.65 37.08 27.70
N ARG A 755 14.16 35.95 27.16
CA ARG A 755 14.47 34.73 27.92
C ARG A 755 15.97 34.53 28.13
N GLY A 756 16.81 35.36 27.52
CA GLY A 756 18.27 35.33 27.65
C GLY A 756 18.81 36.72 28.00
N GLY A 757 18.17 37.36 28.98
CA GLY A 757 18.50 38.70 29.44
C GLY A 757 18.04 38.87 30.89
N ASP A 758 18.74 38.15 31.77
CA ASP A 758 19.04 38.50 33.15
C ASP A 758 20.41 37.85 33.37
N ASP A 759 21.46 38.56 32.91
CA ASP A 759 22.82 38.58 33.45
C ASP A 759 23.74 39.32 32.46
N GLU A 760 24.27 40.43 32.96
CA GLU A 760 25.42 41.22 32.47
C GLU A 760 25.27 41.96 31.13
N ASP A 761 24.91 43.25 31.22
CA ASP A 761 25.56 44.38 30.52
C ASP A 761 24.87 45.69 30.99
N GLU A 762 25.03 46.00 32.29
CA GLU A 762 24.97 47.37 32.81
C GLU A 762 26.42 47.75 33.17
N GLU A 763 27.19 48.23 32.21
CA GLU A 763 28.32 49.15 32.41
C GLU A 763 28.79 49.65 31.03
N GLU A 764 29.08 50.95 30.94
CA GLU A 764 29.54 51.71 29.76
C GLU A 764 28.49 52.18 28.74
N GLU A 765 27.75 53.25 29.09
CA GLU A 765 27.53 54.44 28.23
C GLU A 765 26.77 55.55 29.00
N GLU A 766 27.34 55.97 30.14
CA GLU A 766 27.09 57.31 30.73
C GLU A 766 28.44 57.96 31.04
N GLU A 767 29.16 58.38 30.00
CA GLU A 767 30.14 59.48 30.07
C GLU A 767 30.34 60.05 28.66
N ALA A 768 29.70 61.19 28.38
CA ALA A 768 30.18 62.31 27.56
C ALA A 768 29.00 63.07 26.90
N ASP A 769 28.34 63.91 27.70
CA ASP A 769 27.95 65.24 27.21
C ASP A 769 29.22 66.11 27.23
N GLU A 770 29.78 66.38 26.04
CA GLU A 770 30.38 67.66 25.61
C GLU A 770 30.47 67.76 24.08
#